data_AF-A0AAD6YTD5-F1
#
_entry.id   AF-A0AAD6YTD5-F1
#
_cell.length_a   1.000
_cell.length_b   1.000
_cell.length_c   1.000
_cell.angle_alpha   90.00
_cell.angle_beta   90.00
_cell.angle_gamma   90.00
#
_symmetry.space_group_name_H-M   'P 1'
#
loop_
_entity.id
_entity.type
_entity.pdbx_description
1 polymer ?
#
loop_
_entity_poly.entity_id
_entity_poly.type
_entity_poly.pdbx_seq_one_letter_code
_entity_poly.pdbx_strand_id
1 'polypeptide(L)'
;MDKLSTLTRFKASCPFLGRTKTATLRTLCTKASPSFPSISLLTERATKCPVMGPALNVRGQEIVAGYASIAGTGDVAQMHKASGVTVPPGATVEMCPHASAARAAARTATDLASAATAEKARLKTDTAKAAAAAGCPFHKAGAQIPADHPRVPQSAAAPAPAAASTARAGFNYEAFYAGELDKKHQDKSYRYFNNINRLAAKFPVAHTNSVKEEVQVWCSNDYLGMGNNPVVLETMHRALDKYGHGAGGTRNIAGNGAMHLGLEQELATLHRKPAALVFSSCYVANDATLSTLGSKLPGCILFSDTMNHASMIQGMRHSGAKRVIFKHNELADLESKLAQYPKETPKIIAFESVYSMCGSIGPIKEICDLAEQYGALTFLDEVHAVGLYGPRGAGVAEHLDYDAHKAAGNSPHPIKGSVMDRIDIITGTLGKAYGAVGGYIAGSDDLVDMIRSYAPGFIFTTSLPPATVAGARASIVYQKEFNGDRQLKQLNVREAKRRFAELDIPVVPGPSHIVPVLVGDAALAKAASDTLLAKHNIYVQSINYPTVAVGEERLRITVTPRHTREQLDKLISAVDTVFTDLKINRLKDWVREGGRAGVGIGDAEPAPIWTDAQLSLGTPSAPHMLRDGQRAVVDAKAVAAARSRFNALLGPATTSSNKTAINGMTFTGMQMRTGTGPVAIDKLDIPIPPPVATAA
;
A
#
# COMPACT_ATOMS: atom_id res chain seq x y z
N MET A 1 -37.55 6.73 3.82
CA MET A 1 -37.42 6.15 2.46
C MET A 1 -36.11 5.37 2.25
N ASP A 2 -35.08 5.58 3.09
CA ASP A 2 -33.73 5.02 2.92
C ASP A 2 -33.58 3.49 3.24
N LYS A 3 -34.43 2.94 4.11
CA LYS A 3 -34.42 1.49 4.40
C LYS A 3 -34.93 0.63 3.23
N LEU A 4 -35.79 1.19 2.37
CA LEU A 4 -36.37 0.47 1.23
C LEU A 4 -35.40 0.38 0.05
N SER A 5 -34.63 1.45 -0.23
CA SER A 5 -33.61 1.45 -1.29
C SER A 5 -32.54 0.39 -1.02
N THR A 6 -32.15 0.23 0.25
CA THR A 6 -31.20 -0.79 0.71
C THR A 6 -31.73 -2.21 0.51
N LEU A 7 -32.99 -2.49 0.90
CA LEU A 7 -33.62 -3.82 0.71
C LEU A 7 -33.82 -4.19 -0.76
N THR A 8 -34.05 -3.20 -1.63
CA THR A 8 -34.28 -3.44 -3.07
C THR A 8 -33.00 -3.89 -3.78
N ARG A 9 -31.82 -3.48 -3.31
CA ARG A 9 -30.51 -3.92 -3.84
C ARG A 9 -30.23 -5.40 -3.62
N PHE A 10 -30.82 -6.01 -2.58
CA PHE A 10 -30.67 -7.44 -2.26
C PHE A 10 -31.76 -8.33 -2.86
N LYS A 11 -32.64 -7.76 -3.70
CA LYS A 11 -33.76 -8.48 -4.32
C LYS A 11 -33.30 -9.64 -5.21
N ALA A 12 -32.13 -9.52 -5.85
CA ALA A 12 -31.53 -10.57 -6.68
C ALA A 12 -30.89 -11.70 -5.86
N SER A 13 -30.50 -11.43 -4.61
CA SER A 13 -29.73 -12.37 -3.77
C SER A 13 -30.62 -13.15 -2.78
N CYS A 14 -31.85 -12.71 -2.55
CA CYS A 14 -32.78 -13.36 -1.63
C CYS A 14 -34.09 -13.74 -2.35
N PRO A 15 -34.38 -15.04 -2.55
CA PRO A 15 -35.58 -15.50 -3.26
C PRO A 15 -36.90 -14.98 -2.66
N PHE A 16 -36.95 -14.77 -1.35
CA PHE A 16 -38.10 -14.18 -0.66
C PHE A 16 -38.29 -12.70 -1.01
N LEU A 17 -37.20 -11.91 -1.02
CA LEU A 17 -37.25 -10.50 -1.43
C LEU A 17 -37.56 -10.37 -2.94
N GLY A 18 -37.02 -11.29 -3.75
CA GLY A 18 -37.28 -11.40 -5.19
C GLY A 18 -38.76 -11.53 -5.54
N ARG A 19 -39.49 -12.36 -4.78
CA ARG A 19 -40.90 -12.70 -5.03
C ARG A 19 -41.91 -11.81 -4.31
N THR A 20 -41.47 -10.93 -3.40
CA THR A 20 -42.37 -10.08 -2.59
C THR A 20 -42.55 -8.70 -3.22
N LYS A 21 -43.80 -8.24 -3.38
CA LYS A 21 -44.12 -6.89 -3.90
C LYS A 21 -43.59 -5.80 -2.96
N THR A 22 -43.11 -4.69 -3.52
CA THR A 22 -42.56 -3.55 -2.77
C THR A 22 -43.54 -2.96 -1.75
N ALA A 23 -44.83 -2.91 -2.09
CA ALA A 23 -45.89 -2.48 -1.17
C ALA A 23 -46.00 -3.39 0.06
N THR A 24 -45.90 -4.70 -0.13
CA THR A 24 -45.91 -5.69 0.96
C THR A 24 -44.67 -5.55 1.85
N LEU A 25 -43.48 -5.36 1.27
CA LEU A 25 -42.25 -5.11 2.05
C LEU A 25 -42.35 -3.84 2.90
N ARG A 26 -42.97 -2.78 2.36
CA ARG A 26 -43.23 -1.54 3.11
C ARG A 26 -44.14 -1.81 4.31
N THR A 27 -45.25 -2.52 4.13
CA THR A 27 -46.15 -2.89 5.22
C THR A 27 -45.47 -3.76 6.28
N LEU A 28 -44.65 -4.72 5.88
CA LEU A 28 -43.92 -5.60 6.82
C LEU A 28 -42.84 -4.85 7.60
N CYS A 29 -42.20 -3.85 6.98
CA CYS A 29 -41.15 -3.04 7.62
C CYS A 29 -41.71 -2.04 8.64
N THR A 30 -42.97 -1.61 8.50
CA THR A 30 -43.59 -0.59 9.37
C THR A 30 -44.49 -1.18 10.46
N LYS A 31 -44.95 -2.43 10.31
CA LYS A 31 -45.72 -3.12 11.36
C LYS A 31 -44.79 -3.79 12.36
N ALA A 32 -45.01 -3.56 13.66
CA ALA A 32 -44.36 -4.31 14.72
C ALA A 32 -44.79 -5.79 14.69
N SER A 33 -43.92 -6.69 15.14
CA SER A 33 -44.28 -8.09 15.31
C SER A 33 -45.32 -8.23 16.44
N PRO A 34 -46.40 -9.00 16.24
CA PRO A 34 -47.35 -9.32 17.31
C PRO A 34 -46.72 -10.12 18.46
N SER A 35 -45.69 -10.92 18.17
CA SER A 35 -45.01 -11.78 19.14
C SER A 35 -43.76 -11.14 19.74
N PHE A 36 -43.17 -10.16 19.04
CA PHE A 36 -41.91 -9.50 19.43
C PHE A 36 -41.98 -7.98 19.17
N PRO A 37 -42.69 -7.22 20.02
CA PRO A 37 -43.11 -5.84 19.71
C PRO A 37 -41.97 -4.85 19.42
N SER A 38 -40.74 -5.14 19.85
CA SER A 38 -39.59 -4.25 19.59
C SER A 38 -38.94 -4.43 18.22
N ILE A 39 -39.35 -5.43 17.43
CA ILE A 39 -38.88 -5.66 16.06
C ILE A 39 -40.03 -5.58 15.04
N SER A 40 -39.69 -5.24 13.80
CA SER A 40 -40.69 -5.24 12.71
C SER A 40 -41.07 -6.66 12.30
N LEU A 41 -42.27 -6.82 11.73
CA LEU A 41 -42.74 -8.09 11.16
C LEU A 41 -41.81 -8.60 10.04
N LEU A 42 -41.13 -7.69 9.32
CA LEU A 42 -40.09 -8.04 8.36
C LEU A 42 -38.84 -8.61 9.05
N THR A 43 -38.41 -8.00 10.15
CA THR A 43 -37.25 -8.44 10.94
C THR A 43 -37.51 -9.83 11.54
N GLU A 44 -38.70 -10.05 12.10
CA GLU A 44 -39.11 -11.38 12.59
C GLU A 44 -39.12 -12.44 11.49
N ARG A 45 -39.51 -12.10 10.26
CA ARG A 45 -39.40 -13.04 9.13
C ARG A 45 -37.95 -13.28 8.71
N ALA A 46 -37.10 -12.27 8.81
CA ALA A 46 -35.70 -12.36 8.44
C ALA A 46 -34.88 -13.23 9.39
N THR A 47 -35.28 -13.36 10.67
CA THR A 47 -34.64 -14.29 11.61
C THR A 47 -34.79 -15.75 11.20
N LYS A 48 -35.81 -16.07 10.39
CA LYS A 48 -36.07 -17.42 9.84
C LYS A 48 -35.20 -17.76 8.63
N CYS A 49 -34.45 -16.79 8.09
CA CYS A 49 -33.56 -17.03 6.95
C CYS A 49 -32.24 -17.66 7.44
N PRO A 50 -31.76 -18.75 6.83
CA PRO A 50 -30.53 -19.44 7.25
C PRO A 50 -29.27 -18.59 7.10
N VAL A 51 -29.31 -17.54 6.27
CA VAL A 51 -28.19 -16.61 6.05
C VAL A 51 -28.36 -15.33 6.88
N MET A 52 -29.55 -14.70 6.84
CA MET A 52 -29.79 -13.43 7.53
C MET A 52 -30.01 -13.60 9.04
N GLY A 53 -30.57 -14.73 9.48
CA GLY A 53 -30.84 -14.99 10.90
C GLY A 53 -29.59 -14.97 11.78
N PRO A 54 -28.54 -15.74 11.45
CA PRO A 54 -27.27 -15.66 12.17
C PRO A 54 -26.64 -14.26 12.14
N ALA A 55 -26.67 -13.58 11.00
CA ALA A 55 -26.08 -12.24 10.85
C ALA A 55 -26.83 -11.17 11.68
N LEU A 56 -28.15 -11.25 11.72
CA LEU A 56 -29.00 -10.37 12.53
C LEU A 56 -28.75 -10.61 14.03
N ASN A 57 -28.63 -11.87 14.45
CA ASN A 57 -28.37 -12.20 15.85
C ASN A 57 -27.01 -11.67 16.35
N VAL A 58 -25.95 -11.85 15.54
CA VAL A 58 -24.62 -11.29 15.82
C VAL A 58 -24.70 -9.76 15.94
N ARG A 59 -25.33 -9.10 14.97
CA ARG A 59 -25.47 -7.64 14.97
C ARG A 59 -26.30 -7.13 16.16
N GLY A 60 -27.32 -7.86 16.58
CA GLY A 60 -28.10 -7.55 17.78
C GLY A 60 -27.25 -7.59 19.05
N GLN A 61 -26.37 -8.59 19.18
CA GLN A 61 -25.43 -8.72 20.29
C GLN A 61 -24.36 -7.62 20.27
N GLU A 62 -23.83 -7.26 19.10
CA GLU A 62 -22.87 -6.15 18.92
C GLU A 62 -23.48 -4.80 19.31
N ILE A 63 -24.74 -4.55 18.93
CA ILE A 63 -25.46 -3.33 19.31
C ILE A 63 -25.61 -3.25 20.84
N VAL A 64 -25.98 -4.35 21.50
CA VAL A 64 -26.07 -4.38 22.97
C VAL A 64 -24.70 -4.18 23.61
N ALA A 65 -23.64 -4.81 23.11
CA ALA A 65 -22.28 -4.62 23.61
C ALA A 65 -21.83 -3.15 23.50
N GLY A 66 -22.17 -2.46 22.41
CA GLY A 66 -21.89 -1.05 22.20
C GLY A 66 -22.66 -0.09 23.12
N TYR A 67 -23.83 -0.50 23.62
CA TYR A 67 -24.61 0.26 24.61
C TYR A 67 -24.33 -0.18 26.06
N ALA A 68 -23.85 -1.40 26.28
CA ALA A 68 -23.49 -1.95 27.59
C ALA A 68 -22.33 -1.17 28.22
N SER A 69 -21.44 -0.59 27.41
CA SER A 69 -20.37 0.31 27.87
C SER A 69 -20.88 1.69 28.34
N ILE A 70 -22.17 2.01 28.15
CA ILE A 70 -22.80 3.29 28.50
C ILE A 70 -23.82 3.10 29.65
N ALA A 71 -24.17 1.87 30.00
CA ALA A 71 -25.31 1.57 30.87
C ALA A 71 -24.97 1.50 32.38
N GLY A 72 -23.71 1.63 32.77
CA GLY A 72 -23.31 1.71 34.18
C GLY A 72 -23.80 3.03 34.81
N THR A 73 -24.49 2.95 35.95
CA THR A 73 -24.94 4.14 36.70
C THR A 73 -23.78 5.09 37.04
N GLY A 74 -22.57 4.55 37.25
CA GLY A 74 -21.35 5.33 37.46
C GLY A 74 -20.87 6.09 36.22
N ASP A 75 -20.92 5.46 35.04
CA ASP A 75 -20.41 6.04 33.79
C ASP A 75 -21.32 7.16 33.28
N VAL A 76 -22.64 6.98 33.39
CA VAL A 76 -23.62 8.03 33.05
C VAL A 76 -23.46 9.25 33.96
N ALA A 77 -23.21 9.04 35.25
CA ALA A 77 -22.94 10.13 36.20
C ALA A 77 -21.64 10.86 35.87
N GLN A 78 -20.59 10.13 35.46
CA GLN A 78 -19.31 10.71 35.05
C GLN A 78 -19.42 11.53 33.75
N MET A 79 -20.22 11.07 32.78
CA MET A 79 -20.51 11.83 31.55
C MET A 79 -21.31 13.11 31.82
N HIS A 80 -22.32 13.05 32.69
CA HIS A 80 -23.09 14.23 33.09
C HIS A 80 -22.20 15.27 33.78
N LYS A 81 -21.29 14.81 34.66
CA LYS A 81 -20.30 15.68 35.31
C LYS A 81 -19.31 16.29 34.32
N ALA A 82 -18.82 15.51 33.35
CA ALA A 82 -17.92 15.99 32.31
C ALA A 82 -18.58 16.98 31.34
N SER A 83 -19.91 16.89 31.17
CA SER A 83 -20.68 17.72 30.24
C SER A 83 -21.42 18.88 30.93
N GLY A 84 -21.20 19.10 32.23
CA GLY A 84 -21.81 20.20 32.98
C GLY A 84 -23.34 20.09 33.17
N VAL A 85 -23.89 18.88 33.08
CA VAL A 85 -25.34 18.64 33.20
C VAL A 85 -25.74 18.56 34.68
N THR A 86 -26.52 19.54 35.15
CA THR A 86 -27.09 19.54 36.50
C THR A 86 -28.32 18.63 36.57
N VAL A 87 -28.25 17.60 37.40
CA VAL A 87 -29.33 16.63 37.59
C VAL A 87 -30.26 17.12 38.71
N PRO A 88 -31.58 17.27 38.47
CA PRO A 88 -32.53 17.71 39.49
C PRO A 88 -32.60 16.74 40.68
N PRO A 89 -32.86 17.22 41.91
CA PRO A 89 -33.06 16.35 43.08
C PRO A 89 -34.22 15.38 42.83
N GLY A 90 -33.97 14.07 42.97
CA GLY A 90 -34.97 13.02 42.74
C GLY A 90 -34.95 12.40 41.33
N ALA A 91 -34.09 12.85 40.42
CA ALA A 91 -33.97 12.22 39.11
C ALA A 91 -33.25 10.87 39.16
N THR A 92 -33.94 9.80 38.76
CA THR A 92 -33.36 8.45 38.65
C THR A 92 -32.71 8.23 37.29
N VAL A 93 -31.82 7.24 37.18
CA VAL A 93 -31.18 6.84 35.90
C VAL A 93 -32.23 6.48 34.83
N GLU A 94 -33.46 6.17 35.26
CA GLU A 94 -34.56 5.79 34.38
C GLU A 94 -35.08 6.96 33.54
N MET A 95 -34.83 8.19 33.97
CA MET A 95 -35.20 9.41 33.23
C MET A 95 -34.11 9.87 32.24
N CYS A 96 -32.99 9.16 32.14
CA CYS A 96 -31.91 9.50 31.20
C CYS A 96 -32.22 9.04 29.76
N PRO A 97 -32.16 9.93 28.74
CA PRO A 97 -32.35 9.57 27.33
C PRO A 97 -31.34 8.52 26.81
N HIS A 98 -30.09 8.55 27.28
CA HIS A 98 -29.06 7.57 26.91
C HIS A 98 -29.34 6.19 27.50
N ALA A 99 -29.80 6.13 28.76
CA ALA A 99 -30.26 4.89 29.39
C ALA A 99 -31.56 4.38 28.74
N SER A 100 -32.42 5.26 28.23
CA SER A 100 -33.59 4.89 27.43
C SER A 100 -33.20 4.22 26.11
N ALA A 101 -32.23 4.77 25.38
CA ALA A 101 -31.71 4.19 24.14
C ALA A 101 -31.02 2.83 24.36
N ALA A 102 -30.20 2.70 25.40
CA ALA A 102 -29.57 1.42 25.77
C ALA A 102 -30.61 0.34 26.11
N ARG A 103 -31.68 0.71 26.83
CA ARG A 103 -32.79 -0.22 27.13
C ARG A 103 -33.61 -0.59 25.90
N ALA A 104 -33.83 0.33 24.97
CA ALA A 104 -34.49 0.04 23.69
C ALA A 104 -33.66 -0.93 22.83
N ALA A 105 -32.33 -0.74 22.79
CA ALA A 105 -31.39 -1.64 22.13
C ALA A 105 -31.39 -3.04 22.77
N ALA A 106 -31.36 -3.12 24.10
CA ALA A 106 -31.42 -4.38 24.83
C ALA A 106 -32.73 -5.16 24.57
N ARG A 107 -33.89 -4.47 24.60
CA ARG A 107 -35.18 -5.10 24.24
C ARG A 107 -35.18 -5.64 22.82
N THR A 108 -34.66 -4.86 21.86
CA THR A 108 -34.57 -5.26 20.45
C THR A 108 -33.73 -6.52 20.28
N ALA A 109 -32.61 -6.63 20.99
CA ALA A 109 -31.75 -7.81 20.94
C ALA A 109 -32.36 -9.04 21.61
N THR A 110 -33.04 -8.86 22.75
CA THR A 110 -33.77 -9.94 23.43
C THR A 110 -34.88 -10.51 22.54
N ASP A 111 -35.67 -9.64 21.90
CA ASP A 111 -36.72 -10.05 20.97
C ASP A 111 -36.15 -10.75 19.73
N LEU A 112 -35.00 -10.30 19.23
CA LEU A 112 -34.32 -10.92 18.09
C LEU A 112 -33.79 -12.33 18.42
N ALA A 113 -33.19 -12.49 19.59
CA ALA A 113 -32.70 -13.78 20.09
C ALA A 113 -33.86 -14.75 20.39
N SER A 114 -34.95 -14.24 20.95
CA SER A 114 -36.17 -15.02 21.24
C SER A 114 -36.85 -15.50 19.96
N ALA A 115 -36.96 -14.63 18.94
CA ALA A 115 -37.49 -14.99 17.63
C ALA A 115 -36.64 -16.05 16.92
N ALA A 116 -35.32 -15.96 17.00
CA ALA A 116 -34.41 -16.96 16.43
C ALA A 116 -34.49 -18.33 17.15
N THR A 117 -34.73 -18.31 18.46
CA THR A 117 -34.85 -19.52 19.29
C THR A 117 -36.19 -20.23 19.08
N ALA A 118 -37.28 -19.48 18.94
CA ALA A 118 -38.61 -20.01 18.62
C ALA A 118 -38.62 -20.79 17.29
N GLU A 119 -37.86 -20.32 16.28
CA GLU A 119 -37.74 -21.03 15.00
C GLU A 119 -36.90 -22.31 15.12
N LYS A 120 -35.81 -22.30 15.90
CA LYS A 120 -35.02 -23.52 16.18
C LYS A 120 -35.83 -24.57 16.93
N ALA A 121 -36.70 -24.16 17.86
CA ALA A 121 -37.60 -25.07 18.56
C ALA A 121 -38.61 -25.70 17.59
N ARG A 122 -39.19 -24.91 16.68
CA ARG A 122 -40.14 -25.36 15.66
C ARG A 122 -39.51 -26.31 14.62
N LEU A 123 -38.29 -26.02 14.16
CA LEU A 123 -37.53 -26.91 13.27
C LEU A 123 -37.20 -28.25 13.94
N LYS A 124 -36.92 -28.25 15.25
CA LYS A 124 -36.70 -29.48 16.04
C LYS A 124 -37.97 -30.33 16.15
N THR A 125 -39.14 -29.73 16.39
CA THR A 125 -40.42 -30.44 16.40
C THR A 125 -40.79 -30.97 15.02
N ASP A 126 -40.52 -30.22 13.94
CA ASP A 126 -40.78 -30.66 12.57
C ASP A 126 -39.83 -31.82 12.15
N THR A 127 -38.56 -31.81 12.57
CA THR A 127 -37.65 -32.96 12.38
C THR A 127 -38.02 -34.18 13.22
N ALA A 128 -38.54 -33.99 14.44
CA ALA A 128 -39.02 -35.09 15.27
C ALA A 128 -40.30 -35.72 14.70
N LYS A 129 -41.18 -34.92 14.07
CA LYS A 129 -42.37 -35.39 13.35
C LYS A 129 -42.04 -36.11 12.04
N ALA A 130 -40.98 -35.70 11.35
CA ALA A 130 -40.46 -36.37 10.16
C ALA A 130 -39.74 -37.69 10.50
N ALA A 131 -39.05 -37.77 11.64
CA ALA A 131 -38.35 -38.99 12.09
C ALA A 131 -39.30 -40.08 12.62
N ALA A 132 -40.49 -39.73 13.11
CA ALA A 132 -41.50 -40.69 13.57
C ALA A 132 -42.33 -41.34 12.43
N ALA A 133 -42.17 -40.88 11.18
CA ALA A 133 -42.98 -41.32 10.04
C ALA A 133 -42.28 -42.34 9.10
N ALA A 134 -41.07 -42.80 9.43
CA ALA A 134 -40.35 -43.80 8.63
C ALA A 134 -40.00 -45.02 9.50
N GLY A 135 -40.95 -45.94 9.65
CA GLY A 135 -40.71 -47.25 10.25
C GLY A 135 -40.09 -48.21 9.24
N CYS A 136 -38.99 -48.87 9.63
CA CYS A 136 -38.56 -50.15 9.06
C CYS A 136 -37.96 -51.04 10.16
N PRO A 137 -38.29 -52.34 10.22
CA PRO A 137 -38.26 -53.13 11.44
C PRO A 137 -37.19 -54.23 11.37
N PHE A 138 -36.00 -54.02 11.93
CA PHE A 138 -35.07 -55.12 12.21
C PHE A 138 -34.28 -54.87 13.52
N HIS A 139 -34.69 -55.61 14.56
CA HIS A 139 -33.91 -56.29 15.63
C HIS A 139 -32.64 -55.61 16.19
N LYS A 140 -32.56 -55.17 17.46
CA LYS A 140 -32.50 -55.91 18.76
C LYS A 140 -31.50 -57.09 18.83
N ALA A 141 -30.37 -56.89 19.53
CA ALA A 141 -29.64 -57.78 20.48
C ALA A 141 -28.21 -57.21 20.70
N GLY A 142 -27.74 -56.87 21.91
CA GLY A 142 -27.01 -57.74 22.89
C GLY A 142 -25.50 -57.79 22.56
N ALA A 143 -24.46 -57.74 23.42
CA ALA A 143 -24.25 -57.66 24.87
C ALA A 143 -22.71 -57.40 25.14
N GLN A 144 -22.39 -56.87 26.34
CA GLN A 144 -21.19 -57.03 27.22
C GLN A 144 -19.71 -57.22 26.71
N ILE A 145 -18.85 -56.23 27.06
CA ILE A 145 -17.51 -56.21 27.77
C ILE A 145 -16.80 -57.58 28.03
N PRO A 146 -15.45 -57.78 27.87
CA PRO A 146 -14.38 -57.14 28.71
C PRO A 146 -12.97 -56.88 28.14
N ALA A 147 -12.18 -56.19 28.98
CA ALA A 147 -10.83 -55.65 28.80
C ALA A 147 -9.70 -56.64 29.16
N ASP A 148 -8.51 -56.47 28.57
CA ASP A 148 -7.22 -56.68 29.25
C ASP A 148 -6.02 -56.04 28.50
N HIS A 149 -5.01 -55.58 29.24
CA HIS A 149 -3.78 -54.87 28.80
C HIS A 149 -2.57 -55.83 28.66
N PRO A 150 -1.51 -55.54 27.86
CA PRO A 150 -0.35 -54.79 28.36
C PRO A 150 0.42 -53.89 27.33
N ARG A 151 1.31 -53.04 27.86
CA ARG A 151 2.14 -52.01 27.19
C ARG A 151 3.43 -52.57 26.54
N VAL A 152 4.04 -51.68 25.71
CA VAL A 152 5.48 -51.47 25.35
C VAL A 152 5.79 -51.76 23.85
N PRO A 153 6.71 -51.06 23.12
CA PRO A 153 7.22 -49.68 23.15
C PRO A 153 7.07 -48.93 21.78
N GLN A 154 7.48 -47.65 21.76
CA GLN A 154 7.52 -46.74 20.61
C GLN A 154 8.32 -47.27 19.40
N SER A 155 7.72 -47.15 18.22
CA SER A 155 8.37 -47.22 16.91
C SER A 155 7.69 -46.24 15.96
N ALA A 156 8.50 -45.55 15.15
CA ALA A 156 8.19 -44.43 14.27
C ALA A 156 6.81 -44.47 13.61
N ALA A 157 5.98 -43.45 13.86
CA ALA A 157 4.72 -43.26 13.17
C ALA A 157 4.99 -42.76 11.74
N ALA A 158 4.73 -43.63 10.76
CA ALA A 158 4.35 -43.24 9.41
C ALA A 158 3.20 -42.21 9.45
N PRO A 159 3.07 -41.32 8.45
CA PRO A 159 2.02 -40.30 8.45
C PRO A 159 0.66 -40.99 8.59
N ALA A 160 -0.12 -40.52 9.57
CA ALA A 160 -1.47 -41.03 9.81
C ALA A 160 -2.27 -40.99 8.50
N PRO A 161 -3.03 -42.04 8.15
CA PRO A 161 -3.91 -42.01 7.00
C PRO A 161 -4.90 -40.87 7.23
N ALA A 162 -4.96 -39.94 6.27
CA ALA A 162 -5.86 -38.82 6.29
C ALA A 162 -7.26 -39.32 6.69
N ALA A 163 -7.76 -38.85 7.83
CA ALA A 163 -9.13 -39.07 8.20
C ALA A 163 -9.97 -38.62 7.00
N ALA A 164 -10.65 -39.58 6.37
CA ALA A 164 -11.54 -39.32 5.25
C ALA A 164 -12.63 -38.36 5.74
N SER A 165 -12.34 -37.08 5.58
CA SER A 165 -13.30 -35.99 5.66
C SER A 165 -14.45 -36.41 4.76
N THR A 166 -15.64 -36.53 5.34
CA THR A 166 -16.88 -36.74 4.61
C THR A 166 -16.96 -35.64 3.56
N ALA A 167 -16.59 -35.99 2.32
CA ALA A 167 -16.50 -35.05 1.23
C ALA A 167 -17.84 -34.32 1.12
N ARG A 168 -17.84 -33.02 1.42
CA ARG A 168 -18.96 -32.15 1.03
C ARG A 168 -19.11 -32.35 -0.48
N ALA A 169 -20.25 -32.89 -0.91
CA ALA A 169 -20.57 -33.12 -2.32
C ALA A 169 -20.69 -31.78 -3.07
N GLY A 170 -19.56 -31.16 -3.40
CA GLY A 170 -19.45 -29.85 -4.00
C GLY A 170 -18.06 -29.62 -4.60
N PHE A 171 -17.83 -28.43 -5.13
CA PHE A 171 -16.56 -28.05 -5.76
C PHE A 171 -15.37 -28.29 -4.82
N ASN A 172 -14.33 -28.97 -5.32
CA ASN A 172 -13.11 -29.22 -4.56
C ASN A 172 -12.19 -28.00 -4.63
N TYR A 173 -12.36 -27.08 -3.68
CA TYR A 173 -11.59 -25.85 -3.59
C TYR A 173 -10.08 -26.11 -3.44
N GLU A 174 -9.67 -27.08 -2.63
CA GLU A 174 -8.25 -27.39 -2.41
C GLU A 174 -7.58 -27.91 -3.69
N ALA A 175 -8.27 -28.77 -4.45
CA ALA A 175 -7.76 -29.21 -5.75
C ALA A 175 -7.64 -28.06 -6.75
N PHE A 176 -8.57 -27.11 -6.73
CA PHE A 176 -8.48 -25.90 -7.56
C PHE A 176 -7.29 -25.01 -7.15
N TYR A 177 -7.08 -24.78 -5.85
CA TYR A 177 -5.93 -24.01 -5.36
C TYR A 177 -4.61 -24.67 -5.76
N ALA A 178 -4.48 -25.98 -5.55
CA ALA A 178 -3.31 -26.74 -5.98
C ALA A 178 -3.09 -26.60 -7.49
N GLY A 179 -4.15 -26.75 -8.30
CA GLY A 179 -4.06 -26.58 -9.76
C GLY A 179 -3.62 -25.17 -10.20
N GLU A 180 -4.05 -24.10 -9.53
CA GLU A 180 -3.60 -22.74 -9.83
C GLU A 180 -2.15 -22.48 -9.39
N LEU A 181 -1.72 -23.06 -8.26
CA LEU A 181 -0.35 -22.98 -7.78
C LEU A 181 0.62 -23.80 -8.64
N ASP A 182 0.19 -24.98 -9.10
CA ASP A 182 0.98 -25.82 -10.01
C ASP A 182 1.28 -25.10 -11.32
N LYS A 183 0.34 -24.30 -11.85
CA LYS A 183 0.60 -23.43 -13.02
C LYS A 183 1.75 -22.47 -12.76
N LYS A 184 1.81 -21.86 -11.56
CA LYS A 184 2.90 -20.96 -11.13
C LYS A 184 4.24 -21.67 -10.94
N HIS A 185 4.22 -22.93 -10.50
CA HIS A 185 5.43 -23.74 -10.39
C HIS A 185 5.94 -24.21 -11.76
N GLN A 186 5.03 -24.54 -12.68
CA GLN A 186 5.35 -24.96 -14.05
C GLN A 186 5.90 -23.81 -14.89
N ASP A 187 5.30 -22.62 -14.82
CA ASP A 187 5.77 -21.42 -15.54
C ASP A 187 6.94 -20.69 -14.85
N LYS A 188 7.42 -21.24 -13.72
CA LYS A 188 8.51 -20.69 -12.89
C LYS A 188 8.27 -19.26 -12.38
N SER A 189 7.02 -18.79 -12.38
CA SER A 189 6.65 -17.46 -11.84
C SER A 189 6.19 -17.48 -10.38
N TYR A 190 6.15 -18.66 -9.73
CA TYR A 190 5.97 -18.76 -8.28
C TYR A 190 7.07 -17.99 -7.54
N ARG A 191 6.67 -17.21 -6.53
CA ARG A 191 7.58 -16.28 -5.83
C ARG A 191 7.95 -16.81 -4.46
N TYR A 192 9.24 -17.01 -4.24
CA TYR A 192 9.81 -17.20 -2.92
C TYR A 192 10.36 -15.86 -2.43
N PHE A 193 9.88 -15.39 -1.28
CA PHE A 193 10.31 -14.10 -0.74
C PHE A 193 11.59 -14.25 0.09
N ASN A 194 12.59 -13.42 -0.22
CA ASN A 194 13.82 -13.34 0.56
C ASN A 194 13.55 -12.59 1.88
N ASN A 195 13.95 -13.19 3.01
CA ASN A 195 13.91 -12.54 4.31
C ASN A 195 15.07 -11.52 4.40
N ILE A 196 14.76 -10.23 4.28
CA ILE A 196 15.74 -9.14 4.24
C ILE A 196 15.31 -8.04 5.21
N ASN A 197 16.10 -7.86 6.27
CA ASN A 197 15.83 -6.93 7.35
C ASN A 197 16.80 -5.74 7.26
N ARG A 198 16.35 -4.63 6.67
CA ARG A 198 17.19 -3.45 6.41
C ARG A 198 17.64 -2.80 7.73
N LEU A 199 18.93 -2.49 7.83
CA LEU A 199 19.53 -1.91 9.03
C LEU A 199 19.56 -0.38 8.92
N ALA A 200 18.76 0.31 9.72
CA ALA A 200 18.71 1.78 9.70
C ALA A 200 20.08 2.43 9.95
N ALA A 201 20.86 1.89 10.90
CA ALA A 201 22.18 2.41 11.26
C ALA A 201 23.29 2.12 10.23
N LYS A 202 23.05 1.18 9.28
CA LYS A 202 24.04 0.72 8.30
C LYS A 202 23.52 0.78 6.86
N PHE A 203 22.48 1.56 6.58
CA PHE A 203 21.90 1.63 5.23
C PHE A 203 22.99 1.92 4.17
N PRO A 204 23.06 1.17 3.05
CA PRO A 204 22.06 0.25 2.50
C PRO A 204 22.25 -1.25 2.86
N VAL A 205 22.83 -1.57 4.01
CA VAL A 205 23.00 -2.96 4.49
C VAL A 205 21.72 -3.50 5.14
N ALA A 206 21.50 -4.80 5.01
CA ALA A 206 20.46 -5.58 5.69
C ALA A 206 21.05 -6.87 6.28
N HIS A 207 20.30 -7.57 7.13
CA HIS A 207 20.59 -8.97 7.47
C HIS A 207 19.53 -9.93 6.91
N THR A 208 19.90 -11.19 6.72
CA THR A 208 18.99 -12.24 6.22
C THR A 208 18.09 -12.79 7.34
N ASN A 209 17.67 -14.06 7.26
CA ASN A 209 17.12 -14.78 8.40
C ASN A 209 18.12 -14.91 9.57
N SER A 210 19.43 -14.79 9.31
CA SER A 210 20.47 -14.73 10.32
C SER A 210 20.86 -13.28 10.58
N VAL A 211 20.75 -12.82 11.83
CA VAL A 211 21.19 -11.46 12.24
C VAL A 211 22.70 -11.22 12.07
N LYS A 212 23.48 -12.28 11.82
CA LYS A 212 24.94 -12.21 11.60
C LYS A 212 25.32 -12.15 10.12
N GLU A 213 24.39 -12.49 9.22
CA GLU A 213 24.64 -12.53 7.78
C GLU A 213 24.18 -11.20 7.15
N GLU A 214 25.14 -10.29 6.98
CA GLU A 214 24.88 -8.97 6.39
C GLU A 214 25.03 -9.00 4.87
N VAL A 215 24.09 -8.35 4.18
CA VAL A 215 24.04 -8.23 2.71
C VAL A 215 23.83 -6.78 2.28
N GLN A 216 24.41 -6.40 1.14
CA GLN A 216 24.22 -5.08 0.53
C GLN A 216 22.95 -5.07 -0.32
N VAL A 217 22.02 -4.16 -0.03
CA VAL A 217 20.73 -4.10 -0.73
C VAL A 217 20.76 -3.12 -1.89
N TRP A 218 20.64 -3.65 -3.11
CA TRP A 218 20.74 -2.90 -4.36
C TRP A 218 19.43 -2.84 -5.15
N CYS A 219 18.32 -3.33 -4.59
CA CYS A 219 17.00 -3.30 -5.21
C CYS A 219 15.92 -2.63 -4.35
N SER A 220 16.32 -1.86 -3.32
CA SER A 220 15.38 -1.09 -2.51
C SER A 220 14.88 0.14 -3.25
N ASN A 221 13.60 0.48 -3.06
CA ASN A 221 13.02 1.74 -3.55
C ASN A 221 13.09 2.89 -2.53
N ASP A 222 13.77 2.70 -1.38
CA ASP A 222 14.14 3.79 -0.48
C ASP A 222 15.29 4.61 -1.08
N TYR A 223 14.97 5.31 -2.17
CA TYR A 223 15.92 5.78 -3.17
C TYR A 223 16.95 6.80 -2.65
N LEU A 224 16.62 7.48 -1.56
CA LEU A 224 17.43 8.52 -0.93
C LEU A 224 17.85 8.12 0.49
N GLY A 225 17.42 6.94 0.98
CA GLY A 225 17.65 6.53 2.36
C GLY A 225 16.85 7.35 3.38
N MET A 226 15.68 7.88 3.00
CA MET A 226 14.89 8.70 3.93
C MET A 226 14.25 7.87 5.04
N GLY A 227 14.11 6.55 4.85
CA GLY A 227 13.66 5.64 5.89
C GLY A 227 14.64 5.51 7.07
N ASN A 228 15.88 5.99 6.91
CA ASN A 228 16.89 6.06 7.98
C ASN A 228 17.36 7.48 8.29
N ASN A 229 16.72 8.51 7.71
CA ASN A 229 17.10 9.89 7.97
C ASN A 229 16.86 10.25 9.44
N PRO A 230 17.85 10.81 10.16
CA PRO A 230 17.75 11.04 11.60
C PRO A 230 16.63 12.03 11.98
N VAL A 231 16.33 13.01 11.12
CA VAL A 231 15.24 13.98 11.36
C VAL A 231 13.87 13.32 11.20
N VAL A 232 13.75 12.41 10.22
CA VAL A 232 12.53 11.61 10.02
C VAL A 232 12.29 10.70 11.22
N LEU A 233 13.31 9.94 11.63
CA LEU A 233 13.20 9.04 12.78
C LEU A 233 12.90 9.79 14.09
N GLU A 234 13.59 10.91 14.37
CA GLU A 234 13.30 11.77 15.53
C GLU A 234 11.83 12.22 15.54
N THR A 235 11.34 12.68 14.39
CA THR A 235 9.95 13.15 14.27
C THR A 235 8.96 12.00 14.50
N MET A 236 9.24 10.82 13.97
CA MET A 236 8.40 9.63 14.18
C MET A 236 8.36 9.22 15.66
N HIS A 237 9.50 9.21 16.35
CA HIS A 237 9.55 8.90 17.79
C HIS A 237 8.73 9.89 18.61
N ARG A 238 8.91 11.19 18.38
CA ARG A 238 8.14 12.23 19.09
C ARG A 238 6.64 12.14 18.83
N ALA A 239 6.25 11.75 17.61
CA ALA A 239 4.86 11.52 17.27
C ALA A 239 4.30 10.25 17.93
N LEU A 240 5.07 9.17 18.01
CA LEU A 240 4.71 7.94 18.74
C LEU A 240 4.48 8.23 20.22
N ASP A 241 5.38 8.97 20.86
CA ASP A 241 5.28 9.30 22.28
C ASP A 241 4.02 10.14 22.59
N LYS A 242 3.65 11.04 21.67
CA LYS A 242 2.49 11.93 21.88
C LYS A 242 1.15 11.33 21.47
N TYR A 243 1.11 10.62 20.35
CA TYR A 243 -0.14 10.19 19.70
C TYR A 243 -0.32 8.67 19.64
N GLY A 244 0.66 7.90 20.09
CA GLY A 244 0.64 6.45 20.00
C GLY A 244 0.83 5.93 18.57
N HIS A 245 0.53 4.64 18.37
CA HIS A 245 0.77 3.94 17.10
C HIS A 245 -0.35 4.18 16.07
N GLY A 246 -1.53 3.56 16.24
CA GLY A 246 -2.59 3.57 15.25
C GLY A 246 -3.43 4.85 15.29
N ALA A 247 -3.99 5.25 14.14
CA ALA A 247 -4.94 6.37 14.09
C ALA A 247 -6.27 6.07 14.81
N GLY A 248 -6.59 4.79 15.05
CA GLY A 248 -7.76 4.37 15.84
C GLY A 248 -9.10 4.42 15.08
N GLY A 249 -9.13 4.86 13.83
CA GLY A 249 -10.35 4.86 13.02
C GLY A 249 -10.15 5.32 11.58
N THR A 250 -11.25 5.47 10.85
CA THR A 250 -11.27 6.00 9.48
C THR A 250 -11.13 7.51 9.48
N ARG A 251 -10.90 8.13 8.32
CA ARG A 251 -10.85 9.61 8.21
C ARG A 251 -12.09 10.29 8.79
N ASN A 252 -13.27 9.71 8.63
CA ASN A 252 -14.51 10.31 9.16
C ASN A 252 -14.73 10.04 10.66
N ILE A 253 -14.16 8.96 11.21
CA ILE A 253 -14.45 8.49 12.56
C ILE A 253 -13.13 8.42 13.34
N ALA A 254 -12.82 9.51 14.06
CA ALA A 254 -11.65 9.66 14.93
C ALA A 254 -10.25 9.51 14.29
N GLY A 255 -10.15 9.15 13.01
CA GLY A 255 -8.88 8.94 12.30
C GLY A 255 -8.41 10.13 11.44
N ASN A 256 -8.99 11.32 11.60
CA ASN A 256 -8.53 12.54 10.91
C ASN A 256 -7.99 13.55 11.92
N GLY A 257 -6.66 13.76 11.89
CA GLY A 257 -5.97 14.68 12.80
C GLY A 257 -5.14 15.73 12.08
N ALA A 258 -4.61 16.69 12.83
CA ALA A 258 -3.79 17.78 12.31
C ALA A 258 -2.54 17.31 11.55
N MET A 259 -2.02 16.12 11.87
CA MET A 259 -0.90 15.52 11.12
C MET A 259 -1.29 15.19 9.67
N HIS A 260 -2.47 14.62 9.44
CA HIS A 260 -2.97 14.29 8.10
C HIS A 260 -3.21 15.57 7.30
N LEU A 261 -3.89 16.55 7.89
CA LEU A 261 -4.12 17.86 7.25
C LEU A 261 -2.82 18.56 6.88
N GLY A 262 -1.83 18.53 7.79
CA GLY A 262 -0.52 19.11 7.54
C GLY A 262 0.26 18.42 6.43
N LEU A 263 0.13 17.09 6.29
CA LEU A 263 0.73 16.34 5.19
C LEU A 263 0.03 16.64 3.86
N GLU A 264 -1.30 16.65 3.83
CA GLU A 264 -2.10 17.00 2.63
C GLU A 264 -1.77 18.40 2.13
N GLN A 265 -1.68 19.38 3.02
CA GLN A 265 -1.26 20.74 2.66
C GLN A 265 0.19 20.78 2.11
N GLU A 266 1.10 20.01 2.69
CA GLU A 266 2.50 19.97 2.26
C GLU A 266 2.62 19.34 0.86
N LEU A 267 1.82 18.31 0.57
CA LEU A 267 1.73 17.66 -0.74
C LEU A 267 1.11 18.57 -1.80
N ALA A 268 0.03 19.27 -1.46
CA ALA A 268 -0.58 20.29 -2.33
C ALA A 268 0.44 21.37 -2.70
N THR A 269 1.19 21.87 -1.70
CA THR A 269 2.26 22.87 -1.88
C THR A 269 3.46 22.34 -2.66
N LEU A 270 3.81 21.06 -2.50
CA LEU A 270 4.87 20.41 -3.28
C LEU A 270 4.53 20.47 -4.76
N HIS A 271 3.31 20.07 -5.12
CA HIS A 271 2.84 20.03 -6.52
C HIS A 271 2.28 21.34 -7.04
N ARG A 272 2.25 22.39 -6.20
CA ARG A 272 1.59 23.68 -6.48
C ARG A 272 0.15 23.49 -6.99
N LYS A 273 -0.56 22.54 -6.39
CA LYS A 273 -1.96 22.25 -6.65
C LYS A 273 -2.83 22.77 -5.50
N PRO A 274 -4.11 23.11 -5.76
CA PRO A 274 -5.01 23.58 -4.71
C PRO A 274 -5.17 22.59 -3.54
N ALA A 275 -5.30 21.29 -3.84
CA ALA A 275 -5.53 20.27 -2.83
C ALA A 275 -4.74 18.97 -3.08
N ALA A 276 -4.61 18.17 -2.02
CA ALA A 276 -4.11 16.80 -2.07
C ALA A 276 -4.86 15.91 -1.07
N LEU A 277 -4.87 14.60 -1.32
CA LEU A 277 -5.56 13.62 -0.50
C LEU A 277 -4.69 12.40 -0.26
N VAL A 278 -4.54 11.99 1.01
CA VAL A 278 -3.68 10.85 1.40
C VAL A 278 -4.46 9.54 1.52
N PHE A 279 -3.87 8.48 0.98
CA PHE A 279 -4.35 7.10 0.97
C PHE A 279 -3.35 6.14 1.64
N SER A 280 -3.80 4.92 1.93
CA SER A 280 -2.98 3.85 2.53
C SER A 280 -1.76 3.46 1.69
N SER A 281 -1.85 3.56 0.36
CA SER A 281 -0.75 3.34 -0.59
C SER A 281 -1.07 4.04 -1.92
N CYS A 282 -0.06 4.21 -2.78
CA CYS A 282 -0.33 4.73 -4.13
C CYS A 282 -1.03 3.69 -5.03
N TYR A 283 -0.93 2.40 -4.68
CA TYR A 283 -1.78 1.38 -5.30
C TYR A 283 -3.26 1.74 -5.10
N VAL A 284 -3.64 2.01 -3.85
CA VAL A 284 -5.02 2.39 -3.50
C VAL A 284 -5.37 3.77 -4.07
N ALA A 285 -4.46 4.74 -4.05
CA ALA A 285 -4.71 6.06 -4.65
C ALA A 285 -5.05 5.96 -6.15
N ASN A 286 -4.26 5.20 -6.92
CA ASN A 286 -4.50 5.01 -8.35
C ASN A 286 -5.81 4.24 -8.60
N ASP A 287 -5.99 3.11 -7.92
CA ASP A 287 -7.18 2.26 -8.08
C ASP A 287 -8.45 3.05 -7.74
N ALA A 288 -8.49 3.67 -6.56
CA ALA A 288 -9.64 4.41 -6.06
C ALA A 288 -9.96 5.63 -6.93
N THR A 289 -8.95 6.36 -7.41
CA THR A 289 -9.17 7.56 -8.23
C THR A 289 -9.68 7.21 -9.61
N LEU A 290 -9.01 6.29 -10.33
CA LEU A 290 -9.40 5.89 -11.68
C LEU A 290 -10.75 5.15 -11.69
N SER A 291 -11.01 4.29 -10.70
CA SER A 291 -12.31 3.60 -10.58
C SER A 291 -13.45 4.57 -10.32
N THR A 292 -13.25 5.55 -9.43
CA THR A 292 -14.26 6.54 -9.08
C THR A 292 -14.55 7.48 -10.25
N LEU A 293 -13.52 8.03 -10.90
CA LEU A 293 -13.72 8.92 -12.05
C LEU A 293 -14.32 8.20 -13.25
N GLY A 294 -13.78 7.03 -13.61
CA GLY A 294 -14.28 6.26 -14.76
C GLY A 294 -15.74 5.82 -14.60
N SER A 295 -16.18 5.52 -13.37
CA SER A 295 -17.59 5.14 -13.10
C SER A 295 -18.55 6.32 -12.98
N LYS A 296 -18.05 7.53 -12.67
CA LYS A 296 -18.88 8.72 -12.41
C LYS A 296 -18.98 9.67 -13.59
N LEU A 297 -17.94 9.77 -14.41
CA LEU A 297 -17.96 10.58 -15.62
C LEU A 297 -18.80 9.88 -16.70
N PRO A 298 -19.83 10.55 -17.26
CA PRO A 298 -20.77 9.91 -18.18
C PRO A 298 -20.09 9.52 -19.48
N GLY A 299 -20.08 8.22 -19.82
CA GLY A 299 -19.48 7.73 -21.05
C GLY A 299 -17.95 7.86 -21.10
N CYS A 300 -17.28 7.94 -19.94
CA CYS A 300 -15.84 8.15 -19.85
C CYS A 300 -15.02 7.13 -20.65
N ILE A 301 -13.98 7.63 -21.33
CA ILE A 301 -12.99 6.83 -22.03
C ILE A 301 -11.62 6.99 -21.36
N LEU A 302 -11.02 5.87 -20.96
CA LEU A 302 -9.72 5.83 -20.30
C LEU A 302 -8.64 5.40 -21.31
N PHE A 303 -7.71 6.30 -21.63
CA PHE A 303 -6.56 6.04 -22.48
C PHE A 303 -5.38 5.62 -21.61
N SER A 304 -4.89 4.40 -21.78
CA SER A 304 -3.85 3.81 -20.94
C SER A 304 -2.60 3.52 -21.76
N ASP A 305 -1.45 3.99 -21.28
CA ASP A 305 -0.16 3.49 -21.77
C ASP A 305 -0.09 1.97 -21.55
N THR A 306 0.49 1.24 -22.51
CA THR A 306 0.66 -0.23 -22.42
C THR A 306 1.48 -0.69 -21.20
N MET A 307 2.37 0.16 -20.68
CA MET A 307 3.27 -0.17 -19.57
C MET A 307 2.82 0.40 -18.22
N ASN A 308 1.60 0.95 -18.15
CA ASN A 308 1.04 1.44 -16.89
C ASN A 308 1.07 0.39 -15.78
N HIS A 309 1.38 0.84 -14.57
CA HIS A 309 1.39 0.01 -13.39
C HIS A 309 0.05 -0.70 -13.13
N ALA A 310 0.14 -1.88 -12.52
CA ALA A 310 -1.01 -2.73 -12.22
C ALA A 310 -2.12 -2.00 -11.44
N SER A 311 -1.77 -1.07 -10.53
CA SER A 311 -2.78 -0.30 -9.78
C SER A 311 -3.65 0.57 -10.66
N MET A 312 -3.09 1.19 -11.71
CA MET A 312 -3.83 1.98 -12.67
C MET A 312 -4.71 1.08 -13.54
N ILE A 313 -4.15 -0.04 -14.01
CA ILE A 313 -4.88 -1.05 -14.77
C ILE A 313 -6.10 -1.57 -13.99
N GLN A 314 -5.95 -1.87 -12.70
CA GLN A 314 -7.05 -2.34 -11.86
C GLN A 314 -8.10 -1.25 -11.64
N GLY A 315 -7.69 0.00 -11.34
CA GLY A 315 -8.63 1.12 -11.22
C GLY A 315 -9.49 1.32 -12.46
N MET A 316 -8.85 1.31 -13.64
CA MET A 316 -9.58 1.41 -14.91
C MET A 316 -10.51 0.22 -15.12
N ARG A 317 -10.10 -1.02 -14.79
CA ARG A 317 -10.95 -2.21 -14.90
C ARG A 317 -12.14 -2.17 -13.95
N HIS A 318 -11.93 -1.78 -12.69
CA HIS A 318 -12.98 -1.65 -11.68
C HIS A 318 -13.99 -0.55 -12.02
N SER A 319 -13.59 0.46 -12.80
CA SER A 319 -14.49 1.55 -13.22
C SER A 319 -15.64 1.09 -14.13
N GLY A 320 -15.43 0.01 -14.91
CA GLY A 320 -16.33 -0.39 -16.01
C GLY A 320 -16.32 0.53 -17.24
N ALA A 321 -15.54 1.61 -17.24
CA ALA A 321 -15.41 2.53 -18.36
C ALA A 321 -14.73 1.89 -19.58
N LYS A 322 -14.98 2.44 -20.78
CA LYS A 322 -14.28 1.99 -21.99
C LYS A 322 -12.80 2.32 -21.83
N ARG A 323 -11.93 1.35 -22.06
CA ARG A 323 -10.48 1.51 -22.01
C ARG A 323 -9.87 1.35 -23.40
N VAL A 324 -9.03 2.30 -23.78
CA VAL A 324 -8.26 2.31 -25.02
C VAL A 324 -6.78 2.28 -24.66
N ILE A 325 -6.05 1.28 -25.12
CA ILE A 325 -4.62 1.13 -24.79
C ILE A 325 -3.80 1.73 -25.91
N PHE A 326 -2.86 2.63 -25.62
CA PHE A 326 -1.89 3.16 -26.58
C PHE A 326 -0.48 2.62 -26.30
N LYS A 327 0.31 2.43 -27.36
CA LYS A 327 1.68 1.90 -27.31
C LYS A 327 2.54 2.79 -26.41
N HIS A 328 3.47 2.17 -25.70
CA HIS A 328 4.29 2.82 -24.69
C HIS A 328 4.97 4.09 -25.23
N ASN A 329 4.66 5.24 -24.63
CA ASN A 329 5.19 6.56 -25.02
C ASN A 329 5.00 6.97 -26.50
N GLU A 330 4.12 6.29 -27.26
CA GLU A 330 3.88 6.56 -28.68
C GLU A 330 2.76 7.58 -28.89
N LEU A 331 3.16 8.84 -29.10
CA LEU A 331 2.25 9.98 -29.23
C LEU A 331 1.33 9.87 -30.45
N ALA A 332 1.83 9.41 -31.60
CA ALA A 332 1.03 9.27 -32.82
C ALA A 332 -0.09 8.22 -32.64
N ASP A 333 0.20 7.12 -31.94
CA ASP A 333 -0.80 6.10 -31.62
C ASP A 333 -1.84 6.66 -30.63
N LEU A 334 -1.42 7.39 -29.60
CA LEU A 334 -2.31 8.09 -28.68
C LEU A 334 -3.22 9.09 -29.40
N GLU A 335 -2.67 9.96 -30.24
CA GLU A 335 -3.43 10.95 -31.02
C GLU A 335 -4.47 10.27 -31.93
N SER A 336 -4.05 9.23 -32.67
CA SER A 336 -4.96 8.47 -33.54
C SER A 336 -6.13 7.84 -32.78
N LYS A 337 -5.93 7.50 -31.51
CA LYS A 337 -6.94 6.92 -30.62
C LYS A 337 -7.85 7.98 -30.01
N LEU A 338 -7.30 9.14 -29.63
CA LEU A 338 -8.06 10.28 -29.14
C LEU A 338 -9.00 10.83 -30.23
N ALA A 339 -8.51 10.94 -31.47
CA ALA A 339 -9.26 11.47 -32.60
C ALA A 339 -10.52 10.67 -32.98
N GLN A 340 -10.66 9.44 -32.48
CA GLN A 340 -11.84 8.59 -32.70
C GLN A 340 -13.08 9.03 -31.88
N TYR A 341 -12.94 10.01 -30.97
CA TYR A 341 -14.00 10.44 -30.07
C TYR A 341 -14.24 11.95 -30.15
N PRO A 342 -15.50 12.41 -30.06
CA PRO A 342 -15.82 13.84 -29.97
C PRO A 342 -15.11 14.51 -28.79
N LYS A 343 -14.73 15.78 -28.95
CA LYS A 343 -13.99 16.55 -27.94
C LYS A 343 -14.73 16.62 -26.60
N GLU A 344 -16.05 16.66 -26.64
CA GLU A 344 -16.98 16.77 -25.50
C GLU A 344 -17.13 15.45 -24.73
N THR A 345 -16.70 14.32 -25.29
CA THR A 345 -16.68 13.04 -24.56
C THR A 345 -15.70 13.15 -23.39
N PRO A 346 -16.08 12.80 -22.14
CA PRO A 346 -15.13 12.77 -21.04
C PRO A 346 -14.01 11.75 -21.29
N LYS A 347 -12.75 12.20 -21.20
CA LYS A 347 -11.57 11.37 -21.46
C LYS A 347 -10.55 11.55 -20.34
N ILE A 348 -9.81 10.50 -20.02
CA ILE A 348 -8.63 10.57 -19.14
C ILE A 348 -7.48 9.86 -19.84
N ILE A 349 -6.33 10.53 -19.97
CA ILE A 349 -5.06 9.95 -20.41
C ILE A 349 -4.26 9.59 -19.17
N ALA A 350 -4.03 8.31 -18.94
CA ALA A 350 -3.34 7.77 -17.78
C ALA A 350 -1.97 7.22 -18.19
N PHE A 351 -0.90 7.73 -17.58
CA PHE A 351 0.49 7.38 -17.90
C PHE A 351 1.42 7.62 -16.69
N GLU A 352 2.65 7.11 -16.75
CA GLU A 352 3.68 7.34 -15.72
C GLU A 352 4.70 8.39 -16.18
N SER A 353 5.28 9.12 -15.23
CA SER A 353 6.41 10.00 -15.53
C SER A 353 7.72 9.22 -15.68
N VAL A 354 7.99 8.27 -14.78
CA VAL A 354 9.17 7.40 -14.78
C VAL A 354 8.72 5.96 -14.67
N TYR A 355 8.87 5.19 -15.74
CA TYR A 355 8.39 3.81 -15.78
C TYR A 355 9.34 2.90 -15.01
N SER A 356 8.78 2.25 -13.99
CA SER A 356 9.55 1.59 -12.94
C SER A 356 10.53 0.51 -13.39
N MET A 357 10.26 -0.18 -14.50
CA MET A 357 10.99 -1.39 -14.92
C MET A 357 12.01 -1.15 -16.04
N CYS A 358 11.72 -0.25 -16.98
CA CYS A 358 12.61 0.11 -18.10
C CYS A 358 13.37 1.41 -17.84
N GLY A 359 12.89 2.27 -16.95
CA GLY A 359 13.53 3.54 -16.66
C GLY A 359 13.35 4.60 -17.76
N SER A 360 12.39 4.40 -18.67
CA SER A 360 11.95 5.44 -19.61
C SER A 360 11.23 6.58 -18.89
N ILE A 361 11.16 7.73 -19.54
CA ILE A 361 10.42 8.91 -19.06
C ILE A 361 9.29 9.20 -20.04
N GLY A 362 8.09 9.47 -19.53
CA GLY A 362 6.92 9.79 -20.35
C GLY A 362 7.04 11.15 -21.05
N PRO A 363 6.51 11.32 -22.28
CA PRO A 363 6.49 12.60 -22.99
C PRO A 363 5.39 13.52 -22.42
N ILE A 364 5.61 14.01 -21.19
CA ILE A 364 4.57 14.67 -20.37
C ILE A 364 4.02 15.92 -21.07
N LYS A 365 4.89 16.76 -21.63
CA LYS A 365 4.50 18.02 -22.26
C LYS A 365 3.60 17.75 -23.47
N GLU A 366 3.99 16.81 -24.31
CA GLU A 366 3.29 16.45 -25.54
C GLU A 366 1.96 15.75 -25.22
N ILE A 367 1.90 14.94 -24.16
CA ILE A 367 0.63 14.37 -23.69
C ILE A 367 -0.31 15.46 -23.18
N CYS A 368 0.19 16.50 -22.48
CA CYS A 368 -0.63 17.65 -22.12
C CYS A 368 -1.13 18.41 -23.37
N ASP A 369 -0.27 18.57 -24.40
CA ASP A 369 -0.65 19.22 -25.67
C ASP A 369 -1.83 18.46 -26.31
N LEU A 370 -1.76 17.11 -26.37
CA LEU A 370 -2.86 16.26 -26.86
C LEU A 370 -4.10 16.31 -25.95
N ALA A 371 -3.92 16.36 -24.63
CA ALA A 371 -5.04 16.44 -23.69
C ALA A 371 -5.88 17.71 -23.91
N GLU A 372 -5.24 18.86 -24.09
CA GLU A 372 -5.89 20.14 -24.39
C GLU A 372 -6.57 20.13 -25.77
N GLN A 373 -5.89 19.56 -26.78
CA GLN A 373 -6.43 19.43 -28.14
C GLN A 373 -7.73 18.63 -28.16
N TYR A 374 -7.75 17.46 -27.49
CA TYR A 374 -8.84 16.49 -27.55
C TYR A 374 -9.81 16.53 -26.36
N GLY A 375 -9.65 17.46 -25.42
CA GLY A 375 -10.54 17.62 -24.26
C GLY A 375 -10.45 16.45 -23.28
N ALA A 376 -9.24 16.03 -22.93
CA ALA A 376 -8.99 14.97 -21.95
C ALA A 376 -8.37 15.54 -20.67
N LEU A 377 -8.64 14.88 -19.54
CA LEU A 377 -7.86 15.06 -18.32
C LEU A 377 -6.57 14.24 -18.39
N THR A 378 -5.52 14.71 -17.73
CA THR A 378 -4.27 13.99 -17.54
C THR A 378 -4.19 13.38 -16.14
N PHE A 379 -3.92 12.08 -16.10
CA PHE A 379 -3.62 11.33 -14.88
C PHE A 379 -2.16 10.87 -14.95
N LEU A 380 -1.30 11.56 -14.20
CA LEU A 380 0.14 11.33 -14.18
C LEU A 380 0.55 10.65 -12.88
N ASP A 381 1.07 9.43 -13.00
CA ASP A 381 1.72 8.74 -11.89
C ASP A 381 3.20 9.15 -11.80
N GLU A 382 3.57 9.88 -10.74
CA GLU A 382 4.92 10.35 -10.44
C GLU A 382 5.58 9.52 -9.31
N VAL A 383 5.11 8.31 -9.04
CA VAL A 383 5.55 7.45 -7.93
C VAL A 383 7.05 7.18 -7.92
N HIS A 384 7.65 7.03 -9.10
CA HIS A 384 9.10 6.82 -9.26
C HIS A 384 9.87 8.12 -9.52
N ALA A 385 9.25 9.28 -9.28
CA ALA A 385 9.83 10.57 -9.57
C ALA A 385 9.77 11.56 -8.40
N VAL A 386 8.70 11.53 -7.61
CA VAL A 386 8.58 12.36 -6.40
C VAL A 386 9.76 12.11 -5.47
N GLY A 387 10.35 13.19 -4.97
CA GLY A 387 11.58 13.24 -4.21
C GLY A 387 12.87 13.20 -5.05
N LEU A 388 12.81 12.84 -6.34
CA LEU A 388 13.99 12.54 -7.17
C LEU A 388 14.25 13.51 -8.32
N TYR A 389 13.21 14.19 -8.81
CA TYR A 389 13.30 15.13 -9.93
C TYR A 389 12.65 16.47 -9.58
N GLY A 390 13.08 17.49 -10.31
CA GLY A 390 12.82 18.90 -10.02
C GLY A 390 13.66 19.45 -8.86
N PRO A 391 13.79 20.78 -8.74
CA PRO A 391 14.62 21.42 -7.72
C PRO A 391 14.12 21.16 -6.29
N ARG A 392 12.81 20.92 -6.10
CA ARG A 392 12.20 20.62 -4.79
C ARG A 392 11.82 19.15 -4.64
N GLY A 393 12.09 18.32 -5.65
CA GLY A 393 11.70 16.92 -5.63
C GLY A 393 10.19 16.72 -5.87
N ALA A 394 9.51 17.57 -6.64
CA ALA A 394 8.08 17.37 -6.90
C ALA A 394 7.80 16.36 -8.03
N GLY A 395 8.78 16.02 -8.87
CA GLY A 395 8.60 15.03 -9.94
C GLY A 395 9.22 15.49 -11.26
N VAL A 396 9.02 14.71 -12.31
CA VAL A 396 9.50 15.04 -13.67
C VAL A 396 8.74 16.24 -14.21
N ALA A 397 7.43 16.39 -13.92
CA ALA A 397 6.66 17.55 -14.35
C ALA A 397 7.25 18.86 -13.80
N GLU A 398 7.78 18.86 -12.57
CA GLU A 398 8.55 20.00 -12.03
C GLU A 398 9.92 20.16 -12.72
N HIS A 399 10.54 19.06 -13.11
CA HIS A 399 11.87 19.06 -13.71
C HIS A 399 11.88 19.61 -15.14
N LEU A 400 10.79 19.45 -15.89
CA LEU A 400 10.69 19.96 -17.26
C LEU A 400 10.71 21.50 -17.32
N ASP A 401 10.31 22.17 -16.24
CA ASP A 401 10.42 23.63 -16.06
C ASP A 401 11.35 23.98 -14.87
N TYR A 402 12.49 23.28 -14.77
CA TYR A 402 13.40 23.30 -13.60
C TYR A 402 13.72 24.70 -13.09
N ASP A 403 14.18 25.60 -13.97
CA ASP A 403 14.64 26.93 -13.58
C ASP A 403 13.51 27.84 -13.12
N ALA A 404 12.33 27.73 -13.74
CA ALA A 404 11.13 28.46 -13.30
C ALA A 404 10.70 28.01 -11.90
N HIS A 405 10.69 26.70 -11.64
CA HIS A 405 10.36 26.16 -10.32
C HIS A 405 11.41 26.50 -9.27
N LYS A 406 12.71 26.51 -9.64
CA LYS A 406 13.80 26.92 -8.75
C LYS A 406 13.67 28.39 -8.37
N ALA A 407 13.43 29.27 -9.34
CA ALA A 407 13.23 30.70 -9.11
C ALA A 407 12.02 30.99 -8.22
N ALA A 408 10.93 30.25 -8.40
CA ALA A 408 9.71 30.41 -7.61
C ALA A 408 9.80 29.81 -6.19
N GLY A 409 10.89 29.14 -5.83
CA GLY A 409 11.17 28.62 -4.49
C GLY A 409 10.01 27.83 -3.89
N ASN A 410 9.70 28.09 -2.61
CA ASN A 410 8.64 27.42 -1.86
C ASN A 410 7.24 28.01 -2.05
N SER A 411 7.03 28.88 -3.03
CA SER A 411 5.68 29.41 -3.32
C SER A 411 4.70 28.26 -3.54
N PRO A 412 3.52 28.28 -2.89
CA PRO A 412 2.48 27.26 -3.08
C PRO A 412 1.70 27.45 -4.40
N HIS A 413 1.85 28.60 -5.05
CA HIS A 413 1.04 28.95 -6.21
C HIS A 413 1.53 28.27 -7.50
N PRO A 414 0.61 27.89 -8.40
CA PRO A 414 0.98 27.35 -9.71
C PRO A 414 1.84 28.33 -10.51
N ILE A 415 2.78 27.80 -11.29
CA ILE A 415 3.48 28.57 -12.32
C ILE A 415 2.69 28.40 -13.61
N LYS A 416 1.94 29.43 -13.99
CA LYS A 416 0.99 29.34 -15.11
C LYS A 416 1.67 28.89 -16.40
N GLY A 417 1.13 27.84 -17.00
CA GLY A 417 1.64 27.26 -18.26
C GLY A 417 2.82 26.30 -18.10
N SER A 418 3.39 26.14 -16.90
CA SER A 418 4.37 25.07 -16.64
C SER A 418 3.73 23.69 -16.82
N VAL A 419 4.53 22.69 -17.15
CA VAL A 419 4.08 21.30 -17.33
C VAL A 419 3.39 20.80 -16.05
N MET A 420 3.93 21.09 -14.86
CA MET A 420 3.28 20.71 -13.60
C MET A 420 1.93 21.41 -13.37
N ASP A 421 1.75 22.66 -13.82
CA ASP A 421 0.45 23.35 -13.79
C ASP A 421 -0.57 22.69 -14.72
N ARG A 422 -0.13 22.24 -15.90
CA ARG A 422 -0.97 21.61 -16.94
C ARG A 422 -1.46 20.20 -16.60
N ILE A 423 -0.84 19.50 -15.67
CA ILE A 423 -1.30 18.17 -15.24
C ILE A 423 -2.53 18.28 -14.32
N ASP A 424 -3.62 17.60 -14.63
CA ASP A 424 -4.86 17.67 -13.85
C ASP A 424 -4.76 16.89 -12.53
N ILE A 425 -4.20 15.68 -12.61
CA ILE A 425 -4.14 14.73 -11.50
C ILE A 425 -2.72 14.16 -11.41
N ILE A 426 -2.02 14.49 -10.32
CA ILE A 426 -0.73 13.88 -9.99
C ILE A 426 -0.96 12.85 -8.91
N THR A 427 -0.45 11.63 -9.11
CA THR A 427 -0.38 10.65 -8.02
C THR A 427 1.07 10.38 -7.62
N GLY A 428 1.27 10.09 -6.34
CA GLY A 428 2.58 9.82 -5.80
C GLY A 428 2.56 8.90 -4.60
N THR A 429 3.73 8.43 -4.20
CA THR A 429 3.89 7.56 -3.03
C THR A 429 4.73 8.22 -1.95
N LEU A 430 4.46 7.85 -0.70
CA LEU A 430 5.29 8.16 0.46
C LEU A 430 6.34 7.05 0.72
N GLY A 431 6.21 5.89 0.07
CA GLY A 431 6.98 4.68 0.39
C GLY A 431 8.23 4.41 -0.45
N LYS A 432 8.67 5.39 -1.24
CA LYS A 432 9.87 5.27 -2.08
C LYS A 432 10.93 6.29 -1.65
N ALA A 433 11.14 7.36 -2.43
CA ALA A 433 12.14 8.38 -2.11
C ALA A 433 11.93 9.03 -0.74
N TYR A 434 10.69 9.10 -0.25
CA TYR A 434 10.36 9.65 1.06
C TYR A 434 10.50 8.66 2.23
N GLY A 435 10.72 7.36 1.97
CA GLY A 435 11.10 6.39 3.01
C GLY A 435 10.04 6.03 4.06
N ALA A 436 8.76 6.37 3.84
CA ALA A 436 7.64 6.08 4.74
C ALA A 436 6.69 5.02 4.13
N VAL A 437 5.37 5.17 4.31
CA VAL A 437 4.36 4.40 3.58
C VAL A 437 3.11 5.25 3.38
N GLY A 438 2.43 5.05 2.26
CA GLY A 438 1.25 5.82 1.86
C GLY A 438 1.25 6.16 0.36
N GLY A 439 0.12 6.69 -0.09
CA GLY A 439 -0.01 7.29 -1.41
C GLY A 439 -0.84 8.56 -1.33
N TYR A 440 -0.86 9.31 -2.42
CA TYR A 440 -1.69 10.51 -2.49
C TYR A 440 -2.05 10.83 -3.93
N ILE A 441 -3.07 11.67 -4.07
CA ILE A 441 -3.35 12.45 -5.28
C ILE A 441 -3.19 13.95 -4.97
N ALA A 442 -2.85 14.75 -5.97
CA ALA A 442 -2.88 16.21 -5.93
C ALA A 442 -3.54 16.74 -7.20
N GLY A 443 -4.39 17.77 -7.07
CA GLY A 443 -5.18 18.32 -8.16
C GLY A 443 -6.06 19.48 -7.71
N SER A 444 -7.13 19.77 -8.45
CA SER A 444 -8.10 20.81 -8.06
C SER A 444 -8.87 20.43 -6.80
N ASP A 445 -9.40 21.45 -6.10
CA ASP A 445 -10.20 21.26 -4.89
C ASP A 445 -11.39 20.32 -5.15
N ASP A 446 -12.19 20.60 -6.18
CA ASP A 446 -13.38 19.82 -6.51
C ASP A 446 -13.05 18.37 -6.90
N LEU A 447 -11.95 18.14 -7.61
CA LEU A 447 -11.49 16.78 -7.93
C LEU A 447 -11.16 16.03 -6.64
N VAL A 448 -10.30 16.62 -5.80
CA VAL A 448 -9.88 16.00 -4.54
C VAL A 448 -11.08 15.76 -3.64
N ASP A 449 -12.01 16.71 -3.57
CA ASP A 449 -13.22 16.61 -2.75
C ASP A 449 -14.19 15.55 -3.26
N MET A 450 -14.31 15.41 -4.58
CA MET A 450 -15.07 14.34 -5.22
C MET A 450 -14.49 12.97 -4.85
N ILE A 451 -13.17 12.79 -4.97
CA ILE A 451 -12.53 11.52 -4.59
C ILE A 451 -12.68 11.25 -3.10
N ARG A 452 -12.45 12.25 -2.24
CA ARG A 452 -12.66 12.18 -0.78
C ARG A 452 -14.07 11.72 -0.42
N SER A 453 -15.07 12.16 -1.18
CA SER A 453 -16.49 11.95 -0.89
C SER A 453 -17.07 10.67 -1.50
N TYR A 454 -16.48 10.15 -2.57
CA TYR A 454 -17.03 9.01 -3.33
C TYR A 454 -16.17 7.75 -3.33
N ALA A 455 -14.86 7.86 -3.09
CA ALA A 455 -13.96 6.72 -3.26
C ALA A 455 -14.02 5.76 -2.06
N PRO A 456 -14.55 4.53 -2.21
CA PRO A 456 -14.69 3.60 -1.08
C PRO A 456 -13.34 3.17 -0.50
N GLY A 457 -12.31 3.06 -1.34
CA GLY A 457 -10.93 2.76 -0.92
C GLY A 457 -10.29 3.84 -0.04
N PHE A 458 -10.87 5.05 0.01
CA PHE A 458 -10.51 6.10 0.96
C PHE A 458 -11.40 6.09 2.21
N ILE A 459 -12.72 5.97 2.03
CA ILE A 459 -13.71 6.19 3.11
C ILE A 459 -13.73 5.03 4.11
N PHE A 460 -13.68 3.79 3.62
CA PHE A 460 -13.94 2.59 4.42
C PHE A 460 -12.66 1.84 4.82
N THR A 461 -11.62 2.60 5.15
CA THR A 461 -10.34 2.06 5.62
C THR A 461 -9.81 2.87 6.79
N THR A 462 -9.03 2.23 7.67
CA THR A 462 -8.37 2.91 8.79
C THR A 462 -7.32 3.87 8.26
N SER A 463 -7.25 5.08 8.82
CA SER A 463 -6.26 6.08 8.46
C SER A 463 -4.83 5.63 8.77
N LEU A 464 -3.86 6.17 8.02
CA LEU A 464 -2.44 5.95 8.28
C LEU A 464 -2.06 6.37 9.72
N PRO A 465 -1.17 5.60 10.39
CA PRO A 465 -0.61 5.94 11.71
C PRO A 465 -0.08 7.38 11.77
N PRO A 466 -0.37 8.17 12.82
CA PRO A 466 0.13 9.55 12.97
C PRO A 466 1.66 9.66 12.90
N ALA A 467 2.39 8.69 13.46
CA ALA A 467 3.84 8.65 13.38
C ALA A 467 4.34 8.49 11.93
N THR A 468 3.73 7.60 11.15
CA THR A 468 4.03 7.43 9.73
C THR A 468 3.76 8.71 8.93
N VAL A 469 2.62 9.36 9.19
CA VAL A 469 2.24 10.63 8.54
C VAL A 469 3.23 11.75 8.88
N ALA A 470 3.66 11.85 10.14
CA ALA A 470 4.65 12.82 10.58
C ALA A 470 6.02 12.58 9.94
N GLY A 471 6.48 11.32 9.90
CA GLY A 471 7.71 10.95 9.22
C GLY A 471 7.71 11.28 7.72
N ALA A 472 6.61 10.96 7.02
CA ALA A 472 6.45 11.30 5.61
C ALA A 472 6.50 12.80 5.36
N ARG A 473 5.80 13.60 6.18
CA ARG A 473 5.82 15.07 6.06
C ARG A 473 7.21 15.65 6.35
N ALA A 474 7.91 15.15 7.38
CA ALA A 474 9.29 15.56 7.67
C ALA A 474 10.22 15.26 6.49
N SER A 475 10.08 14.08 5.88
CA SER A 475 10.85 13.65 4.73
C SER A 475 10.63 14.53 3.50
N ILE A 476 9.37 14.87 3.19
CA ILE A 476 9.02 15.78 2.10
C ILE A 476 9.62 17.16 2.33
N VAL A 477 9.45 17.72 3.53
CA VAL A 477 9.97 19.06 3.86
C VAL A 477 11.49 19.09 3.78
N TYR A 478 12.16 18.06 4.28
CA TYR A 478 13.62 17.93 4.18
C TYR A 478 14.06 17.91 2.71
N GLN A 479 13.43 17.09 1.88
CA GLN A 479 13.81 16.96 0.47
C GLN A 479 13.45 18.19 -0.39
N LYS A 480 12.42 18.96 -0.01
CA LYS A 480 12.14 20.26 -0.65
C LYS A 480 13.27 21.27 -0.46
N GLU A 481 13.93 21.24 0.70
CA GLU A 481 15.01 22.17 1.03
C GLU A 481 16.40 21.68 0.58
N PHE A 482 16.65 20.37 0.60
CA PHE A 482 17.97 19.81 0.30
C PHE A 482 18.00 19.06 -1.04
N ASN A 483 18.69 19.64 -2.01
CA ASN A 483 18.89 19.04 -3.34
C ASN A 483 20.09 18.08 -3.40
N GLY A 484 21.00 18.12 -2.43
CA GLY A 484 22.27 17.39 -2.49
C GLY A 484 22.10 15.87 -2.56
N ASP A 485 21.09 15.31 -1.89
CA ASP A 485 20.78 13.87 -2.00
C ASP A 485 20.39 13.48 -3.45
N ARG A 486 19.59 14.31 -4.14
CA ARG A 486 19.22 14.06 -5.54
C ARG A 486 20.42 14.14 -6.47
N GLN A 487 21.24 15.18 -6.33
CA GLN A 487 22.43 15.35 -7.17
C GLN A 487 23.41 14.18 -6.98
N LEU A 488 23.67 13.78 -5.73
CA LEU A 488 24.55 12.66 -5.43
C LEU A 488 23.99 11.33 -5.95
N LYS A 489 22.67 11.11 -5.87
CA LYS A 489 22.02 9.93 -6.47
C LYS A 489 22.33 9.84 -7.96
N GLN A 490 22.12 10.93 -8.70
CA GLN A 490 22.29 10.96 -10.15
C GLN A 490 23.75 10.76 -10.55
N LEU A 491 24.69 11.35 -9.81
CA LEU A 491 26.12 11.09 -9.99
C LEU A 491 26.43 9.60 -9.83
N ASN A 492 25.95 8.98 -8.76
CA ASN A 492 26.19 7.55 -8.49
C ASN A 492 25.55 6.65 -9.56
N VAL A 493 24.35 6.99 -10.05
CA VAL A 493 23.70 6.25 -11.15
C VAL A 493 24.50 6.34 -12.45
N ARG A 494 24.96 7.55 -12.81
CA ARG A 494 25.76 7.76 -14.02
C ARG A 494 27.06 6.95 -13.97
N GLU A 495 27.72 6.93 -12.81
CA GLU A 495 28.92 6.10 -12.63
C GLU A 495 28.63 4.60 -12.75
N ALA A 496 27.54 4.10 -12.14
CA ALA A 496 27.16 2.70 -12.27
C ALA A 496 26.86 2.30 -13.72
N LYS A 497 26.09 3.11 -14.46
CA LYS A 497 25.78 2.87 -15.87
C LYS A 497 27.04 2.86 -16.73
N ARG A 498 27.94 3.84 -16.54
CA ARG A 498 29.22 3.92 -17.24
C ARG A 498 30.08 2.68 -17.00
N ARG A 499 30.24 2.26 -15.75
CA ARG A 499 31.06 1.09 -15.36
C ARG A 499 30.48 -0.23 -15.87
N PHE A 500 29.16 -0.36 -15.94
CA PHE A 500 28.54 -1.52 -16.57
C PHE A 500 28.76 -1.54 -18.09
N ALA A 501 28.64 -0.38 -18.75
CA ALA A 501 28.90 -0.27 -20.19
C ALA A 501 30.35 -0.65 -20.55
N GLU A 502 31.33 -0.24 -19.73
CA GLU A 502 32.75 -0.62 -19.90
C GLU A 502 33.00 -2.13 -19.84
N LEU A 503 32.09 -2.90 -19.23
CA LEU A 503 32.16 -4.36 -19.10
C LEU A 503 31.19 -5.08 -20.04
N ASP A 504 30.63 -4.39 -21.05
CA ASP A 504 29.70 -4.99 -22.01
C ASP A 504 28.45 -5.60 -21.32
N ILE A 505 28.07 -5.07 -20.15
CA ILE A 505 26.87 -5.48 -19.40
C ILE A 505 25.65 -4.79 -20.02
N PRO A 506 24.58 -5.53 -20.40
CA PRO A 506 23.44 -5.00 -21.14
C PRO A 506 22.46 -4.22 -20.25
N VAL A 507 22.82 -3.00 -19.88
CA VAL A 507 21.89 -2.08 -19.22
C VAL A 507 20.84 -1.61 -20.24
N VAL A 508 19.57 -1.74 -19.91
CA VAL A 508 18.46 -1.19 -20.71
C VAL A 508 18.62 0.34 -20.76
N PRO A 509 18.74 0.94 -21.96
CA PRO A 509 18.94 2.38 -22.08
C PRO A 509 17.77 3.17 -21.51
N GLY A 510 18.07 4.28 -20.83
CA GLY A 510 17.03 5.15 -20.28
C GLY A 510 17.60 6.34 -19.49
N PRO A 511 16.90 7.49 -19.49
CA PRO A 511 17.41 8.75 -18.93
C PRO A 511 17.24 8.86 -17.40
N SER A 512 16.59 7.87 -16.76
CA SER A 512 16.22 7.90 -15.34
C SER A 512 17.28 7.32 -14.40
N HIS A 513 16.98 7.33 -13.10
CA HIS A 513 17.79 6.77 -12.02
C HIS A 513 17.75 5.23 -11.90
N ILE A 514 16.95 4.54 -12.71
CA ILE A 514 16.83 3.08 -12.68
C ILE A 514 17.94 2.48 -13.56
N VAL A 515 18.55 1.38 -13.10
CA VAL A 515 19.60 0.64 -13.82
C VAL A 515 19.12 -0.80 -14.05
N PRO A 516 18.28 -1.05 -15.08
CA PRO A 516 17.80 -2.39 -15.39
C PRO A 516 18.87 -3.13 -16.20
N VAL A 517 19.38 -4.24 -15.71
CA VAL A 517 20.33 -5.09 -16.45
C VAL A 517 19.56 -6.24 -17.08
N LEU A 518 19.50 -6.29 -18.41
CA LEU A 518 18.78 -7.31 -19.17
C LEU A 518 19.43 -8.68 -18.98
N VAL A 519 18.61 -9.70 -18.74
CA VAL A 519 19.01 -11.11 -18.68
C VAL A 519 18.28 -11.91 -19.76
N GLY A 520 16.99 -11.64 -20.00
CA GLY A 520 16.21 -12.22 -21.09
C GLY A 520 15.69 -13.65 -20.86
N ASP A 521 15.95 -14.23 -19.69
CA ASP A 521 15.41 -15.51 -19.27
C ASP A 521 15.12 -15.52 -17.76
N ALA A 522 13.98 -16.08 -17.36
CA ALA A 522 13.51 -16.06 -15.98
C ALA A 522 14.33 -16.96 -15.03
N ALA A 523 14.78 -18.12 -15.52
CA ALA A 523 15.57 -19.06 -14.73
C ALA A 523 16.99 -18.52 -14.52
N LEU A 524 17.61 -17.98 -15.57
CA LEU A 524 18.91 -17.30 -15.51
C LEU A 524 18.86 -16.05 -14.63
N ALA A 525 17.82 -15.22 -14.76
CA ALA A 525 17.68 -14.02 -13.92
C ALA A 525 17.60 -14.39 -12.44
N LYS A 526 16.82 -15.44 -12.12
CA LYS A 526 16.75 -15.97 -10.75
C LYS A 526 18.10 -16.54 -10.29
N ALA A 527 18.74 -17.37 -11.11
CA ALA A 527 20.05 -17.94 -10.78
C ALA A 527 21.11 -16.85 -10.52
N ALA A 528 21.09 -15.76 -11.30
CA ALA A 528 21.97 -14.63 -11.11
C ALA A 528 21.70 -13.91 -9.78
N SER A 529 20.43 -13.59 -9.50
CA SER A 529 19.99 -13.01 -8.22
C SER A 529 20.40 -13.87 -7.02
N ASP A 530 20.14 -15.17 -7.07
CA ASP A 530 20.48 -16.11 -6.00
C ASP A 530 22.00 -16.23 -5.81
N THR A 531 22.77 -16.24 -6.91
CA THR A 531 24.24 -16.30 -6.85
C THR A 531 24.84 -15.03 -6.27
N LEU A 532 24.34 -13.85 -6.68
CA LEU A 532 24.74 -12.56 -6.10
C LEU A 532 24.47 -12.52 -4.59
N LEU A 533 23.31 -13.02 -4.16
CA LEU A 533 22.96 -13.06 -2.75
C LEU A 533 23.87 -14.02 -1.97
N ALA A 534 23.92 -15.28 -2.38
CA ALA A 534 24.56 -16.35 -1.62
C ALA A 534 26.10 -16.31 -1.66
N LYS A 535 26.72 -15.90 -2.78
CA LYS A 535 28.18 -15.90 -2.94
C LYS A 535 28.82 -14.54 -2.74
N HIS A 536 28.08 -13.45 -3.00
CA HIS A 536 28.64 -12.10 -2.98
C HIS A 536 28.04 -11.19 -1.90
N ASN A 537 27.06 -11.66 -1.11
CA ASN A 537 26.33 -10.85 -0.14
C ASN A 537 25.72 -9.59 -0.78
N ILE A 538 25.18 -9.73 -1.99
CA ILE A 538 24.55 -8.66 -2.78
C ILE A 538 23.11 -9.07 -3.07
N TYR A 539 22.16 -8.28 -2.55
CA TYR A 539 20.76 -8.49 -2.84
C TYR A 539 20.30 -7.59 -3.99
N VAL A 540 20.13 -8.19 -5.17
CA VAL A 540 19.45 -7.60 -6.34
C VAL A 540 18.38 -8.58 -6.78
N GLN A 541 17.11 -8.17 -6.72
CA GLN A 541 15.99 -9.02 -7.10
C GLN A 541 15.91 -9.22 -8.61
N SER A 542 15.71 -10.47 -9.04
CA SER A 542 15.29 -10.80 -10.41
C SER A 542 13.83 -10.39 -10.65
N ILE A 543 13.59 -9.71 -11.77
CA ILE A 543 12.26 -9.25 -12.19
C ILE A 543 11.80 -10.07 -13.39
N ASN A 544 10.71 -10.81 -13.19
CA ASN A 544 10.15 -11.75 -14.17
C ASN A 544 8.66 -11.40 -14.45
N TYR A 545 8.03 -12.14 -15.37
CA TYR A 545 6.59 -12.07 -15.60
C TYR A 545 5.77 -12.25 -14.30
N PRO A 546 4.64 -11.53 -14.10
CA PRO A 546 4.01 -10.55 -15.00
C PRO A 546 4.52 -9.11 -14.87
N THR A 547 5.62 -8.88 -14.17
CA THR A 547 6.13 -7.52 -13.95
C THR A 547 6.82 -6.95 -15.19
N VAL A 548 7.46 -7.81 -15.99
CA VAL A 548 8.01 -7.50 -17.32
C VAL A 548 7.56 -8.57 -18.31
N ALA A 549 7.63 -8.28 -19.61
CA ALA A 549 7.29 -9.25 -20.65
C ALA A 549 8.26 -10.44 -20.62
N VAL A 550 7.78 -11.60 -21.09
CA VAL A 550 8.62 -12.80 -21.24
C VAL A 550 9.74 -12.50 -22.25
N GLY A 551 10.97 -12.91 -21.94
CA GLY A 551 12.16 -12.60 -22.73
C GLY A 551 12.71 -11.19 -22.48
N GLU A 552 12.21 -10.48 -21.46
CA GLU A 552 12.74 -9.19 -21.01
C GLU A 552 13.06 -9.17 -19.50
N GLU A 553 13.25 -10.36 -18.93
CA GLU A 553 13.64 -10.55 -17.53
C GLU A 553 14.96 -9.85 -17.25
N ARG A 554 15.06 -9.28 -16.05
CA ARG A 554 16.14 -8.34 -15.72
C ARG A 554 16.48 -8.34 -14.24
N LEU A 555 17.71 -7.95 -13.93
CA LEU A 555 18.10 -7.53 -12.59
C LEU A 555 17.83 -6.03 -12.46
N ARG A 556 16.98 -5.64 -11.50
CA ARG A 556 16.64 -4.23 -11.30
C ARG A 556 17.50 -3.62 -10.20
N ILE A 557 18.52 -2.88 -10.60
CA ILE A 557 19.45 -2.21 -9.69
C ILE A 557 18.98 -0.77 -9.43
N THR A 558 19.01 -0.37 -8.17
CA THR A 558 18.60 0.96 -7.67
C THR A 558 19.69 1.57 -6.80
N VAL A 559 20.61 2.29 -7.46
CA VAL A 559 21.69 3.01 -6.79
C VAL A 559 21.13 4.17 -5.96
N THR A 560 21.71 4.44 -4.79
CA THR A 560 21.29 5.51 -3.87
C THR A 560 22.48 6.43 -3.54
N PRO A 561 22.24 7.61 -2.93
CA PRO A 561 23.32 8.46 -2.43
C PRO A 561 24.18 7.81 -1.34
N ARG A 562 23.70 6.72 -0.74
CA ARG A 562 24.33 6.05 0.41
C ARG A 562 25.10 4.79 0.03
N HIS A 563 25.03 4.38 -1.23
CA HIS A 563 25.97 3.39 -1.73
C HIS A 563 27.34 4.03 -1.87
N THR A 564 28.34 3.44 -1.22
CA THR A 564 29.72 3.93 -1.28
C THR A 564 30.40 3.49 -2.56
N ARG A 565 31.53 4.12 -2.87
CA ARG A 565 32.39 3.73 -4.00
C ARG A 565 32.83 2.28 -3.88
N GLU A 566 33.27 1.87 -2.69
CA GLU A 566 33.75 0.51 -2.44
C GLU A 566 32.62 -0.53 -2.58
N GLN A 567 31.39 -0.19 -2.16
CA GLN A 567 30.20 -1.00 -2.41
C GLN A 567 29.88 -1.10 -3.91
N LEU A 568 29.95 0.01 -4.64
CA LEU A 568 29.73 0.01 -6.09
C LEU A 568 30.78 -0.83 -6.82
N ASP A 569 32.07 -0.70 -6.47
CA ASP A 569 33.15 -1.51 -7.05
C ASP A 569 32.89 -3.01 -6.85
N LYS A 570 32.43 -3.41 -5.65
CA LYS A 570 32.01 -4.78 -5.35
C LYS A 570 30.82 -5.24 -6.21
N LEU A 571 29.80 -4.39 -6.38
CA LEU A 571 28.64 -4.71 -7.23
C LEU A 571 29.07 -4.96 -8.67
N ILE A 572 29.85 -4.05 -9.25
CA ILE A 572 30.29 -4.14 -10.65
C ILE A 572 31.06 -5.44 -10.88
N SER A 573 32.04 -5.75 -10.02
CA SER A 573 32.84 -6.98 -10.12
C SER A 573 32.01 -8.26 -9.93
N ALA A 574 31.07 -8.26 -8.98
CA ALA A 574 30.23 -9.43 -8.72
C ALA A 574 29.26 -9.71 -9.88
N VAL A 575 28.61 -8.67 -10.43
CA VAL A 575 27.73 -8.82 -11.59
C VAL A 575 28.50 -9.33 -12.80
N ASP A 576 29.69 -8.80 -13.07
CA ASP A 576 30.56 -9.27 -14.16
C ASP A 576 30.95 -10.74 -14.03
N THR A 577 31.32 -11.16 -12.81
CA THR A 577 31.64 -12.57 -12.50
C THR A 577 30.42 -13.47 -12.74
N VAL A 578 29.26 -13.09 -12.21
CA VAL A 578 28.02 -13.87 -12.34
C VAL A 578 27.56 -13.97 -13.80
N PHE A 579 27.69 -12.89 -14.58
CA PHE A 579 27.38 -12.92 -16.02
C PHE A 579 28.28 -13.90 -16.77
N THR A 580 29.56 -13.94 -16.43
CA THR A 580 30.53 -14.86 -17.03
C THR A 580 30.24 -16.31 -16.65
N ASP A 581 30.07 -16.59 -15.36
CA ASP A 581 29.87 -17.95 -14.83
C ASP A 581 28.57 -18.58 -15.35
N LEU A 582 27.49 -17.78 -15.42
CA LEU A 582 26.18 -18.24 -15.90
C LEU A 582 26.02 -18.10 -17.41
N LYS A 583 27.03 -17.60 -18.13
CA LYS A 583 27.01 -17.37 -19.58
C LYS A 583 25.81 -16.54 -20.03
N ILE A 584 25.50 -15.48 -19.28
CA ILE A 584 24.42 -14.55 -19.61
C ILE A 584 24.88 -13.68 -20.78
N ASN A 585 23.98 -13.45 -21.74
CA ASN A 585 24.22 -12.60 -22.92
C ASN A 585 24.75 -11.22 -22.50
N ARG A 586 25.87 -10.83 -23.10
CA ARG A 586 26.46 -9.48 -23.00
C ARG A 586 25.79 -8.55 -24.03
N LEU A 587 26.07 -7.25 -23.97
CA LEU A 587 25.51 -6.28 -24.93
C LEU A 587 25.83 -6.67 -26.39
N LYS A 588 27.07 -7.07 -26.70
CA LYS A 588 27.42 -7.56 -28.06
C LYS A 588 26.63 -8.79 -28.51
N ASP A 589 26.21 -9.66 -27.58
CA ASP A 589 25.42 -10.84 -27.91
C ASP A 589 23.99 -10.43 -28.26
N TRP A 590 23.40 -9.49 -27.51
CA TRP A 590 22.12 -8.89 -27.84
C TRP A 590 22.12 -8.16 -29.18
N VAL A 591 23.19 -7.42 -29.51
CA VAL A 591 23.36 -6.81 -30.84
C VAL A 591 23.33 -7.87 -31.94
N ARG A 592 24.02 -9.00 -31.76
CA ARG A 592 24.03 -10.12 -32.71
C ARG A 592 22.64 -10.77 -32.87
N GLU A 593 21.83 -10.76 -31.83
CA GLU A 593 20.45 -11.30 -31.82
C GLU A 593 19.39 -10.31 -32.34
N GLY A 594 19.79 -9.09 -32.75
CA GLY A 594 18.88 -8.06 -33.26
C GLY A 594 18.26 -7.17 -32.17
N GLY A 595 18.75 -7.28 -30.93
CA GLY A 595 18.37 -6.45 -29.80
C GLY A 595 17.04 -6.83 -29.13
N ARG A 596 16.86 -6.36 -27.89
CA ARG A 596 15.66 -6.62 -27.07
C ARG A 596 15.51 -5.56 -26.00
N ALA A 597 14.27 -5.14 -25.73
CA ALA A 597 13.96 -4.17 -24.67
C ALA A 597 14.82 -2.88 -24.73
N GLY A 598 15.19 -2.41 -25.93
CA GLY A 598 16.07 -1.26 -26.14
C GLY A 598 17.58 -1.57 -26.17
N VAL A 599 18.00 -2.73 -25.67
CA VAL A 599 19.41 -3.16 -25.69
C VAL A 599 19.77 -3.65 -27.08
N GLY A 600 20.85 -3.12 -27.67
CA GLY A 600 21.40 -3.60 -28.94
C GLY A 600 20.59 -3.26 -30.20
N ILE A 601 19.67 -2.28 -30.12
CA ILE A 601 18.77 -1.89 -31.22
C ILE A 601 19.38 -0.78 -32.13
N GLY A 602 20.57 -0.26 -31.79
CA GLY A 602 21.29 0.73 -32.60
C GLY A 602 20.84 2.19 -32.40
N ASP A 603 19.86 2.43 -31.52
CA ASP A 603 19.45 3.77 -31.11
C ASP A 603 20.51 4.42 -30.21
N ALA A 604 20.60 5.75 -30.29
CA ALA A 604 21.47 6.52 -29.40
C ALA A 604 20.99 6.40 -27.95
N GLU A 605 21.91 6.26 -26.99
CA GLU A 605 21.55 6.27 -25.58
C GLU A 605 20.86 7.60 -25.21
N PRO A 606 19.68 7.56 -24.55
CA PRO A 606 19.01 8.77 -24.14
C PRO A 606 19.87 9.57 -23.16
N ALA A 607 20.00 10.88 -23.41
CA ALA A 607 20.69 11.78 -22.49
C ALA A 607 20.02 11.74 -21.10
N PRO A 608 20.79 11.74 -19.99
CA PRO A 608 20.22 11.81 -18.65
C PRO A 608 19.36 13.07 -18.49
N ILE A 609 18.21 12.94 -17.82
CA ILE A 609 17.29 14.08 -17.65
C ILE A 609 17.93 15.20 -16.80
N TRP A 610 18.69 14.84 -15.76
CA TRP A 610 19.48 15.78 -15.00
C TRP A 610 20.68 16.23 -15.83
N THR A 611 20.82 17.52 -16.07
CA THR A 611 21.98 18.08 -16.80
C THR A 611 23.20 18.25 -15.89
N ASP A 612 24.39 18.37 -16.49
CA ASP A 612 25.64 18.59 -15.75
C ASP A 612 25.59 19.86 -14.90
N ALA A 613 24.98 20.92 -15.43
CA ALA A 613 24.75 22.17 -14.73
C ALA A 613 23.83 21.99 -13.50
N GLN A 614 22.74 21.22 -13.63
CA GLN A 614 21.83 20.92 -12.51
C GLN A 614 22.48 20.02 -11.45
N LEU A 615 23.46 19.22 -11.82
CA LEU A 615 24.29 18.41 -10.92
C LEU A 615 25.50 19.18 -10.34
N SER A 616 25.66 20.46 -10.71
CA SER A 616 26.80 21.30 -10.32
C SER A 616 28.17 20.72 -10.73
N LEU A 617 28.23 19.86 -11.75
CA LEU A 617 29.48 19.23 -12.18
C LEU A 617 30.46 20.29 -12.70
N GLY A 618 31.75 20.11 -12.36
CA GLY A 618 32.80 21.08 -12.70
C GLY A 618 32.88 22.30 -11.76
N THR A 619 32.05 22.35 -10.71
CA THR A 619 32.09 23.38 -9.66
C THR A 619 32.53 22.77 -8.31
N PRO A 620 33.06 23.58 -7.36
CA PRO A 620 33.41 23.09 -6.03
C PRO A 620 32.24 22.56 -5.18
N SER A 621 31.00 22.82 -5.60
CA SER A 621 29.78 22.33 -4.93
C SER A 621 29.25 21.03 -5.51
N ALA A 622 29.93 20.44 -6.50
CA ALA A 622 29.58 19.13 -7.04
C ALA A 622 29.56 18.08 -5.90
N PRO A 623 28.53 17.22 -5.84
CA PRO A 623 28.54 16.14 -4.87
C PRO A 623 29.64 15.12 -5.19
N HIS A 624 30.08 14.37 -4.19
CA HIS A 624 31.04 13.29 -4.35
C HIS A 624 30.47 11.99 -3.79
N MET A 625 30.71 10.88 -4.50
CA MET A 625 30.37 9.55 -4.02
C MET A 625 31.02 9.28 -2.66
N LEU A 626 30.22 8.79 -1.71
CA LEU A 626 30.71 8.47 -0.38
C LEU A 626 31.71 7.32 -0.43
N ARG A 627 32.66 7.32 0.50
CA ARG A 627 33.53 6.19 0.81
C ARG A 627 33.08 5.48 2.07
N ASP A 628 33.49 4.24 2.25
CA ASP A 628 33.24 3.49 3.48
C ASP A 628 33.65 4.28 4.73
N GLY A 629 32.78 4.26 5.75
CA GLY A 629 32.94 5.04 6.98
C GLY A 629 32.57 6.52 6.87
N GLN A 630 32.43 7.09 5.67
CA GLN A 630 31.92 8.45 5.50
C GLN A 630 30.42 8.50 5.80
N ARG A 631 30.04 9.52 6.56
CA ARG A 631 28.63 9.81 6.81
C ARG A 631 28.11 10.73 5.72
N ALA A 632 26.88 10.49 5.31
CA ALA A 632 26.24 11.40 4.39
C ALA A 632 25.88 12.73 5.08
N VAL A 633 25.71 13.75 4.25
CA VAL A 633 25.31 15.08 4.67
C VAL A 633 23.89 15.05 5.25
N VAL A 634 23.71 15.75 6.37
CA VAL A 634 22.40 16.10 6.93
C VAL A 634 22.32 17.62 6.95
N ASP A 635 21.52 18.18 6.05
CA ASP A 635 21.50 19.63 5.82
C ASP A 635 20.79 20.37 6.97
N ALA A 636 21.48 21.37 7.54
CA ALA A 636 21.00 22.08 8.72
C ALA A 636 19.74 22.92 8.44
N LYS A 637 19.63 23.50 7.24
CA LYS A 637 18.46 24.30 6.84
C LYS A 637 17.24 23.39 6.67
N ALA A 638 17.42 22.25 6.01
CA ALA A 638 16.39 21.23 5.84
C ALA A 638 15.94 20.63 7.19
N VAL A 639 16.88 20.39 8.12
CA VAL A 639 16.57 19.97 9.51
C VAL A 639 15.69 21.01 10.20
N ALA A 640 16.08 22.28 10.16
CA ALA A 640 15.34 23.37 10.79
C ALA A 640 13.94 23.51 10.20
N ALA A 641 13.82 23.47 8.86
CA ALA A 641 12.55 23.53 8.17
C ALA A 641 11.63 22.36 8.57
N ALA A 642 12.13 21.12 8.53
CA ALA A 642 11.37 19.93 8.89
C ALA A 642 10.87 20.00 10.34
N ARG A 643 11.75 20.30 11.31
CA ARG A 643 11.37 20.43 12.73
C ARG A 643 10.32 21.51 12.95
N SER A 644 10.46 22.67 12.30
CA SER A 644 9.55 23.80 12.48
C SER A 644 8.08 23.45 12.17
N ARG A 645 7.84 22.53 11.23
CA ARG A 645 6.49 22.10 10.82
C ARG A 645 5.71 21.39 11.91
N PHE A 646 6.42 20.89 12.92
CA PHE A 646 5.83 20.14 14.03
C PHE A 646 5.84 20.92 15.34
N ASN A 647 6.43 22.13 15.41
CA ASN A 647 6.55 22.87 16.67
C ASN A 647 5.20 23.08 17.37
N ALA A 648 4.14 23.39 16.62
CA ALA A 648 2.80 23.58 17.17
C ALA A 648 2.19 22.28 17.74
N LEU A 649 2.53 21.12 17.17
CA LEU A 649 1.95 19.83 17.54
C LEU A 649 2.81 19.03 18.51
N LEU A 650 4.13 19.06 18.38
CA LEU A 650 5.09 18.24 19.12
C LEU A 650 6.01 19.08 20.03
N GLY A 651 5.80 20.39 20.12
CA GLY A 651 6.75 21.32 20.75
C GLY A 651 8.03 21.52 19.93
N PRO A 652 8.94 22.41 20.33
CA PRO A 652 10.27 22.47 19.74
C PRO A 652 11.00 21.14 19.99
N ALA A 653 11.78 20.70 19.01
CA ALA A 653 12.72 19.61 19.27
C ALA A 653 13.72 20.10 20.33
N THR A 654 13.68 19.53 21.53
CA THR A 654 14.71 19.80 22.52
C THR A 654 15.99 19.18 22.00
N THR A 655 17.03 19.99 21.80
CA THR A 655 18.39 19.46 21.80
C THR A 655 18.55 18.83 23.17
N SER A 656 18.52 17.49 23.27
CA SER A 656 18.81 16.84 24.54
C SER A 656 20.13 17.43 25.04
N SER A 657 20.14 17.88 26.28
CA SER A 657 21.28 18.45 26.97
C SER A 657 22.44 17.44 27.01
N ASN A 658 23.21 17.40 25.93
CA ASN A 658 24.63 17.12 25.94
C ASN A 658 25.25 18.20 25.07
N LYS A 659 25.81 19.20 25.75
CA LYS A 659 26.70 20.20 25.15
C LYS A 659 27.95 19.46 24.64
N THR A 660 27.87 18.86 23.45
CA THR A 660 29.05 18.40 22.74
C THR A 660 28.82 18.50 21.24
N ALA A 661 29.48 19.49 20.66
CA ALA A 661 29.88 19.65 19.28
C ALA A 661 29.00 19.03 18.17
N ILE A 662 28.49 19.95 17.34
CA ILE A 662 28.35 19.76 15.89
C ILE A 662 29.77 19.49 15.35
N ASN A 663 30.29 18.29 15.57
CA ASN A 663 31.47 17.67 14.96
C ASN A 663 31.64 16.28 15.58
N GLY A 664 31.36 15.24 14.79
CA GLY A 664 31.77 13.85 14.98
C GLY A 664 31.62 13.20 16.37
N MET A 665 30.56 12.40 16.58
CA MET A 665 30.59 11.03 17.20
C MET A 665 29.15 10.48 17.42
N THR A 666 28.83 9.29 16.87
CA THR A 666 28.42 8.03 17.54
C THR A 666 27.04 8.06 18.22
N PHE A 667 26.06 7.40 17.59
CA PHE A 667 24.83 6.95 18.26
C PHE A 667 25.11 5.59 18.92
N THR A 668 25.72 5.62 20.09
CA THR A 668 25.68 4.53 21.06
C THR A 668 25.22 5.12 22.38
N GLY A 669 23.97 4.86 22.76
CA GLY A 669 23.44 5.26 24.07
C GLY A 669 22.19 6.15 24.00
N MET A 670 21.06 5.60 23.55
CA MET A 670 19.76 6.03 24.09
C MET A 670 19.53 5.17 25.34
N GLN A 671 19.79 5.72 26.53
CA GLN A 671 19.27 5.13 27.76
C GLN A 671 17.76 5.38 27.78
N MET A 672 16.99 4.31 27.58
CA MET A 672 15.58 4.32 27.96
C MET A 672 15.49 4.61 29.45
N ARG A 673 14.61 5.52 29.87
CA ARG A 673 14.13 5.54 31.25
C ARG A 673 13.28 4.29 31.47
N THR A 674 13.94 3.15 31.68
CA THR A 674 13.29 1.99 32.28
C THR A 674 13.11 2.29 33.75
N GLY A 675 11.90 2.05 34.27
CA GLY A 675 11.67 2.01 35.70
C GLY A 675 12.75 1.18 36.39
N THR A 676 13.15 1.66 37.57
CA THR A 676 14.21 1.15 38.43
C THR A 676 14.29 -0.38 38.50
N GLY A 677 15.41 -0.94 38.02
CA GLY A 677 15.83 -2.33 38.22
C GLY A 677 16.71 -2.84 37.07
N PRO A 678 17.87 -3.48 37.33
CA PRO A 678 18.71 -4.05 36.27
C PRO A 678 18.04 -5.32 35.73
N VAL A 679 17.59 -5.29 34.47
CA VAL A 679 17.20 -6.50 33.74
C VAL A 679 18.45 -7.02 33.01
N ALA A 680 18.90 -8.21 33.38
CA ALA A 680 19.98 -8.91 32.68
C ALA A 680 19.56 -9.20 31.23
N ILE A 681 20.36 -8.76 30.27
CA ILE A 681 20.18 -9.06 28.84
C ILE A 681 20.88 -10.40 28.57
N ASP A 682 20.27 -11.50 29.01
CA ASP A 682 20.63 -12.82 28.51
C ASP A 682 19.79 -13.13 27.26
N LYS A 683 20.48 -13.42 26.15
CA LYS A 683 20.02 -14.06 24.91
C LYS A 683 18.51 -14.01 24.65
N LEU A 684 18.03 -12.90 24.08
CA LEU A 684 16.76 -12.91 23.36
C LEU A 684 16.99 -13.48 21.95
N ASP A 685 17.06 -14.80 21.84
CA ASP A 685 16.74 -15.49 20.60
C ASP A 685 15.25 -15.26 20.34
N ILE A 686 14.91 -14.17 19.66
CA ILE A 686 13.55 -13.96 19.15
C ILE A 686 13.29 -15.12 18.17
N PRO A 687 12.32 -16.03 18.44
CA PRO A 687 12.06 -17.13 17.53
C PRO A 687 11.54 -16.55 16.20
N ILE A 688 12.36 -16.63 15.16
CA ILE A 688 11.95 -16.33 13.79
C ILE A 688 11.23 -17.59 13.28
N PRO A 689 9.97 -17.51 12.79
CA PRO A 689 9.28 -18.67 12.26
C PRO A 689 10.08 -19.29 11.11
N PRO A 690 10.15 -20.64 11.02
CA PRO A 690 10.89 -21.31 9.96
C PRO A 690 10.32 -20.91 8.58
N PRO A 691 11.15 -20.82 7.53
CA PRO A 691 10.66 -20.63 6.18
C PRO A 691 9.66 -21.74 5.82
N VAL A 692 8.58 -21.39 5.12
CA VAL A 692 7.66 -22.37 4.55
C VAL A 692 8.50 -23.30 3.68
N ALA A 693 8.52 -24.59 4.03
CA ALA A 693 9.39 -25.58 3.41
C ALA A 693 9.28 -25.52 1.89
N THR A 694 10.42 -25.39 1.23
CA THR A 694 10.57 -25.70 -0.18
C THR A 694 10.19 -27.16 -0.37
N ALA A 695 9.09 -27.44 -1.08
CA ALA A 695 8.91 -28.77 -1.65
C ALA A 695 10.11 -29.01 -2.59
N ALA A 696 10.85 -30.08 -2.30
CA ALA A 696 12.05 -30.50 -3.02
C ALA A 696 11.76 -30.87 -4.48
#